data_AF-A0A2F0AS16-F1
#
_entry.id   AF-A0A2F0AS16-F1
#
_cell.length_a   1.000
_cell.length_b   1.000
_cell.length_c   1.000
_cell.angle_alpha   90.00
_cell.angle_beta   90.00
_cell.angle_gamma   90.00
#
_symmetry.space_group_name_H-M   'P 1'
#
loop_
_entity.id
_entity.type
_entity.pdbx_description
1 polymer ?
#
loop_
_entity_poly.entity_id
_entity_poly.type
_entity_poly.pdbx_seq_one_letter_code
_entity_poly.pdbx_strand_id
1 'polypeptide(L)'
;MLRFSKIVCAIWLAGTLGCGQESTSSSNGDDSRETDRGIVSRLDGSLEPDLSMIGDASSSDADQTDGGVSGDGAVPLDSAQPTRDMFIPVDITSCETACARYDDCGRTADVFGSSEACLSQCERLTRDGEAPVQNWWSCAGSESCNLLHLCPVPEVERLECAEVCQLIEGCDIGLDIADCETVCETGGDAFQGCAENLYGADCGNDAFLSCLGRDVYNNCSRFCGPAVACNVVRAGECERDCIQGYLNADPLSDANQARMTQCVVSSDMDCGDIDDCLQPFSFDPPPLVPQEDFCRVYDQCELGFLDGACEDEYQNLLIQAGNSGIECAYNSMRAQCPDFFFEVTQICENAASTQITTACNRFCGAQNLCGQIDGGVPACNEQCLAGFGDDPDANERVSSEIGCIRETTCPEFSQCVELASPAGQCQRFCDARAACGEIEEDCVAACDQTWPRDRYQNLRECVANAADDCDAVNACELAPTIPCDSGCARLQECGVASPRCLAACDDLHVQEPIAASLQIGCILAADVCQPEEGVLSVDDCLRDPEAAGRACLNFCRSETDCNPAADLSTCLTRCVSGFGDVNGLRFAQAEACLDMAASDAACAVIDACIPAEPIVDCLGYCQQIDACQADRANCFEQCEAEPPLDRMGCVSDAIRTGQQCGGVATCEGVEPPAASADCNEYCNYQKSCDRAFDTYLCQLACTPDPAYLNVRNACLGAARCDQAPCLELDGAVSADCENACLTAVACGAFPDAQSCGETCTGLVASPNSPDDLMDRINACLAEVRTPMGCDADAAAQCFQPAYCEAVPDVIFAPRGGGRINYDTTGQPSAGRLSCGGGGGQQVVVITIDRQSNASFSVVNPSYDPLIELRGECDDAASAIECNDDSNGIASRIPRGDGTIVLEAGIYYLYIDGFLGRTGTGTIDIQIQPLN
;
A
#
# COMPACT_ATOMS: atom_id res chain seq x y z
N MET A 1 -43.84 3.00 26.27
CA MET A 1 -45.28 3.02 25.91
C MET A 1 -45.40 2.86 24.41
N LEU A 2 -46.18 1.87 23.98
CA LEU A 2 -46.37 1.44 22.59
C LEU A 2 -47.06 2.50 21.72
N ARG A 3 -46.64 2.65 20.46
CA ARG A 3 -47.52 2.51 19.28
C ARG A 3 -46.70 2.43 17.97
N PHE A 4 -46.99 1.35 17.23
CA PHE A 4 -46.56 1.02 15.87
C PHE A 4 -46.97 2.05 14.83
N SER A 5 -46.19 2.17 13.75
CA SER A 5 -46.69 2.00 12.36
C SER A 5 -45.56 1.69 11.38
N LYS A 6 -45.81 0.69 10.54
CA LYS A 6 -45.01 0.18 9.43
C LYS A 6 -45.03 1.18 8.27
N ILE A 7 -43.93 1.32 7.54
CA ILE A 7 -43.93 1.72 6.12
C ILE A 7 -42.97 0.79 5.36
N VAL A 8 -43.54 0.14 4.35
CA VAL A 8 -42.89 -0.57 3.25
C VAL A 8 -42.58 0.48 2.17
N CYS A 9 -41.40 0.46 1.56
CA CYS A 9 -41.19 1.11 0.26
C CYS A 9 -40.34 0.24 -0.66
N ALA A 10 -40.87 0.09 -1.87
CA ALA A 10 -40.31 -0.62 -3.00
C ALA A 10 -39.58 0.36 -3.94
N ILE A 11 -38.72 -0.25 -4.75
CA ILE A 11 -37.90 0.24 -5.85
C ILE A 11 -38.73 0.95 -6.94
N TRP A 12 -38.31 2.15 -7.42
CA TRP A 12 -38.16 2.47 -8.86
C TRP A 12 -37.57 3.87 -9.18
N LEU A 13 -37.07 3.96 -10.42
CA LEU A 13 -36.16 4.93 -11.08
C LEU A 13 -36.76 6.29 -11.54
N ALA A 14 -35.84 7.26 -11.67
CA ALA A 14 -35.71 8.37 -12.64
C ALA A 14 -36.64 9.62 -12.59
N GLY A 15 -36.01 10.82 -12.65
CA GLY A 15 -36.54 12.00 -13.36
C GLY A 15 -36.60 13.36 -12.63
N THR A 16 -35.55 14.17 -12.79
CA THR A 16 -35.47 15.65 -12.98
C THR A 16 -36.47 16.67 -12.37
N LEU A 17 -35.88 17.81 -11.94
CA LEU A 17 -36.36 19.21 -11.76
C LEU A 17 -36.75 19.69 -10.35
N GLY A 18 -35.92 20.59 -9.79
CA GLY A 18 -36.30 22.00 -9.61
C GLY A 18 -36.78 22.49 -8.24
N CYS A 19 -35.89 23.25 -7.58
CA CYS A 19 -36.10 24.44 -6.73
C CYS A 19 -36.96 24.40 -5.45
N GLY A 20 -36.40 24.95 -4.36
CA GLY A 20 -37.17 25.64 -3.32
C GLY A 20 -36.45 25.76 -1.97
N GLN A 21 -35.81 26.91 -1.71
CA GLN A 21 -35.46 27.37 -0.37
C GLN A 21 -36.72 27.57 0.49
N GLU A 22 -36.66 27.25 1.78
CA GLU A 22 -37.26 28.10 2.82
C GLU A 22 -36.58 27.88 4.17
N SER A 23 -35.99 28.97 4.66
CA SER A 23 -35.48 29.18 6.01
C SER A 23 -36.60 29.15 7.06
N THR A 24 -36.37 28.52 8.21
CA THR A 24 -36.91 29.02 9.48
C THR A 24 -35.91 28.87 10.63
N SER A 25 -35.69 30.02 11.26
CA SER A 25 -34.93 30.33 12.46
C SER A 25 -35.59 29.85 13.76
N SER A 26 -34.83 29.98 14.87
CA SER A 26 -35.28 30.12 16.28
C SER A 26 -35.42 28.78 17.03
N SER A 27 -34.90 28.56 18.24
CA SER A 27 -34.33 29.43 19.28
C SER A 27 -33.88 28.60 20.50
N ASN A 28 -32.90 29.15 21.21
CA ASN A 28 -32.70 29.14 22.67
C ASN A 28 -32.39 27.82 23.42
N GLY A 29 -31.27 27.87 24.14
CA GLY A 29 -30.94 27.02 25.26
C GLY A 29 -29.66 27.46 25.95
N ASP A 30 -29.74 28.53 26.75
CA ASP A 30 -28.79 28.85 27.82
C ASP A 30 -28.57 27.62 28.72
N ASP A 31 -27.33 27.32 29.09
CA ASP A 31 -27.02 26.99 30.48
C ASP A 31 -25.53 27.16 30.80
N SER A 32 -25.27 28.16 31.64
CA SER A 32 -24.04 28.48 32.32
C SER A 32 -23.73 27.52 33.46
N ARG A 33 -22.47 27.10 33.64
CA ARG A 33 -21.95 26.64 34.94
C ARG A 33 -20.42 26.80 35.06
N GLU A 34 -20.01 27.84 35.77
CA GLU A 34 -18.77 27.88 36.54
C GLU A 34 -18.86 26.97 37.76
N THR A 35 -17.77 26.28 38.13
CA THR A 35 -17.36 26.08 39.54
C THR A 35 -15.90 25.61 39.65
N ASP A 36 -15.02 26.57 39.96
CA ASP A 36 -14.07 26.62 41.09
C ASP A 36 -13.35 25.34 41.63
N ARG A 37 -12.01 25.48 41.68
CA ARG A 37 -11.03 25.15 42.75
C ARG A 37 -10.50 23.72 42.99
N GLY A 38 -9.15 23.66 42.95
CA GLY A 38 -8.32 22.72 43.71
C GLY A 38 -6.86 23.21 43.86
N ILE A 39 -6.58 23.91 44.96
CA ILE A 39 -5.25 24.33 45.46
C ILE A 39 -4.60 23.18 46.25
N VAL A 40 -3.29 22.92 46.10
CA VAL A 40 -2.43 22.47 47.21
C VAL A 40 -1.06 23.17 47.15
N SER A 41 -0.63 23.63 48.32
CA SER A 41 0.50 24.52 48.60
C SER A 41 1.84 23.83 48.89
N ARG A 42 2.93 24.53 48.56
CA ARG A 42 4.22 24.77 49.28
C ARG A 42 4.74 23.78 50.33
N LEU A 43 6.07 23.57 50.29
CA LEU A 43 6.94 23.73 51.46
C LEU A 43 8.33 24.29 51.07
N ASP A 44 8.86 25.11 51.98
CA ASP A 44 10.01 26.02 51.91
C ASP A 44 11.40 25.36 51.91
N GLY A 45 12.42 26.15 51.54
CA GLY A 45 13.82 25.87 51.84
C GLY A 45 14.78 27.03 51.50
N SER A 46 14.75 28.09 52.33
CA SER A 46 15.68 29.23 52.32
C SER A 46 17.15 28.84 52.52
N LEU A 47 18.09 29.62 51.97
CA LEU A 47 19.21 30.27 52.68
C LEU A 47 20.08 31.08 51.68
N GLU A 48 20.11 32.41 51.86
CA GLU A 48 21.25 33.25 51.44
C GLU A 48 22.48 32.94 52.33
N PRO A 49 23.73 33.31 51.97
CA PRO A 49 24.14 34.71 52.15
C PRO A 49 25.11 35.29 51.11
N ASP A 50 25.16 36.62 51.22
CA ASP A 50 25.95 37.68 50.62
C ASP A 50 27.48 37.63 50.91
N LEU A 51 28.22 38.45 50.15
CA LEU A 51 29.57 39.06 50.37
C LEU A 51 30.89 38.33 50.03
N SER A 52 31.46 38.77 48.90
CA SER A 52 32.74 39.52 48.79
C SER A 52 34.12 38.80 48.71
N MET A 53 34.97 39.42 47.87
CA MET A 53 36.44 39.58 47.92
C MET A 53 37.39 38.55 47.27
N ILE A 54 38.18 39.11 46.33
CA ILE A 54 39.65 39.03 46.15
C ILE A 54 40.28 37.67 45.81
N GLY A 55 41.10 37.65 44.76
CA GLY A 55 42.34 36.85 44.76
C GLY A 55 42.75 36.23 43.43
N ASP A 56 43.60 36.96 42.70
CA ASP A 56 44.85 36.51 42.07
C ASP A 56 45.03 35.07 41.56
N ALA A 57 45.31 35.04 40.25
CA ALA A 57 46.54 34.55 39.61
C ALA A 57 47.08 33.12 39.82
N SER A 58 47.69 32.67 38.71
CA SER A 58 48.62 31.54 38.52
C SER A 58 47.97 30.22 38.12
N SER A 59 48.55 29.37 37.28
CA SER A 59 49.66 29.44 36.34
C SER A 59 49.76 28.06 35.70
N SER A 60 50.16 27.98 34.43
CA SER A 60 51.06 26.98 33.81
C SER A 60 50.69 26.88 32.33
N ASP A 61 51.50 27.31 31.37
CA ASP A 61 52.93 27.12 31.05
C ASP A 61 53.08 26.23 29.83
N ALA A 62 53.97 26.70 28.95
CA ALA A 62 54.63 26.05 27.83
C ALA A 62 53.79 25.81 26.55
N ASP A 63 54.08 26.56 25.49
CA ASP A 63 55.28 26.24 24.70
C ASP A 63 55.84 27.44 23.94
N GLN A 64 57.17 27.48 23.87
CA GLN A 64 58.01 28.48 23.24
C GLN A 64 58.15 28.18 21.73
N THR A 65 58.32 29.22 20.91
CA THR A 65 59.48 29.25 20.01
C THR A 65 59.83 30.68 19.61
N ASP A 66 61.14 30.89 19.58
CA ASP A 66 61.87 32.14 19.45
C ASP A 66 61.76 32.81 18.06
N GLY A 67 61.88 34.13 18.09
CA GLY A 67 62.13 34.97 16.90
C GLY A 67 62.48 36.40 17.30
N GLY A 68 63.60 36.58 18.03
CA GLY A 68 64.05 37.90 18.47
C GLY A 68 64.67 38.75 17.35
N VAL A 69 64.51 40.06 17.45
CA VAL A 69 65.57 41.06 17.15
C VAL A 69 65.40 42.24 18.11
N SER A 70 66.47 42.53 18.84
CA SER A 70 66.63 43.67 19.74
C SER A 70 66.65 45.02 19.02
N GLY A 71 66.15 46.05 19.68
CA GLY A 71 66.30 47.43 19.25
C GLY A 71 65.87 48.41 20.32
N ASP A 72 66.68 48.56 21.38
CA ASP A 72 66.61 49.66 22.32
C ASP A 72 66.69 51.00 21.57
N GLY A 73 65.60 51.76 21.61
CA GLY A 73 65.52 53.11 21.09
C GLY A 73 64.66 53.95 22.01
N ALA A 74 65.31 54.66 22.93
CA ALA A 74 64.71 55.65 23.81
C ALA A 74 63.86 56.64 23.00
N VAL A 75 62.54 56.68 23.26
CA VAL A 75 61.66 57.72 22.75
C VAL A 75 61.74 58.93 23.69
N PRO A 76 62.08 60.12 23.20
CA PRO A 76 62.16 61.32 24.01
C PRO A 76 60.75 61.81 24.37
N LEU A 77 60.59 62.21 25.64
CA LEU A 77 59.53 63.12 26.08
C LEU A 77 59.76 64.47 25.40
N ASP A 78 59.32 64.59 24.15
CA ASP A 78 59.31 65.87 23.46
C ASP A 78 58.04 66.62 23.84
N SER A 79 58.25 67.60 24.71
CA SER A 79 57.26 68.59 25.11
C SER A 79 57.16 69.60 23.97
N ALA A 80 56.50 69.18 22.88
CA ALA A 80 56.00 70.11 21.89
C ALA A 80 54.85 70.88 22.55
N GLN A 81 55.14 72.13 22.93
CA GLN A 81 54.09 73.13 23.07
C GLN A 81 53.22 73.09 21.80
N PRO A 82 51.89 73.22 21.90
CA PRO A 82 51.07 73.36 20.71
C PRO A 82 51.62 74.57 19.97
N THR A 83 52.31 74.33 18.86
CA THR A 83 52.55 75.39 17.88
C THR A 83 51.16 75.93 17.62
N ARG A 84 50.97 77.22 17.92
CA ARG A 84 49.80 77.99 17.50
C ARG A 84 49.51 77.53 16.08
N ASP A 85 48.50 76.69 15.91
CA ASP A 85 48.06 76.25 14.60
C ASP A 85 47.72 77.54 13.90
N MET A 86 48.60 77.93 12.98
CA MET A 86 48.37 79.07 12.12
C MET A 86 47.28 78.55 11.22
N PHE A 87 46.06 78.79 11.67
CA PHE A 87 44.85 78.28 11.07
C PHE A 87 44.81 78.80 9.64
N ILE A 88 45.10 77.91 8.69
CA ILE A 88 44.88 78.18 7.27
C ILE A 88 43.42 77.78 7.05
N PRO A 89 42.53 78.74 6.74
CA PRO A 89 41.17 78.40 6.37
C PRO A 89 41.20 77.39 5.23
N VAL A 90 40.48 76.29 5.42
CA VAL A 90 40.29 75.29 4.37
C VAL A 90 39.08 75.74 3.57
N ASP A 91 39.26 75.92 2.27
CA ASP A 91 38.15 76.24 1.39
C ASP A 91 37.33 74.98 1.16
N ILE A 92 36.14 74.93 1.74
CA ILE A 92 35.21 73.81 1.62
C ILE A 92 34.25 74.15 0.48
N THR A 93 34.42 73.48 -0.65
CA THR A 93 33.65 73.73 -1.88
C THR A 93 32.81 72.52 -2.32
N SER A 94 32.86 71.44 -1.55
CA SER A 94 32.23 70.16 -1.85
C SER A 94 32.07 69.34 -0.58
N CYS A 95 31.21 68.32 -0.63
CA CYS A 95 31.00 67.42 0.48
C CYS A 95 32.24 66.61 0.83
N GLU A 96 33.01 66.19 -0.16
CA GLU A 96 34.29 65.51 0.00
C GLU A 96 35.28 66.37 0.78
N THR A 97 35.40 67.65 0.41
CA THR A 97 36.29 68.58 1.15
C THR A 97 35.79 68.88 2.55
N ALA A 98 34.47 68.88 2.77
CA ALA A 98 33.89 69.07 4.09
C ALA A 98 34.20 67.87 4.99
N CYS A 99 33.94 66.66 4.49
CA CYS A 99 34.11 65.43 5.26
C CYS A 99 35.57 65.06 5.47
N ALA A 100 36.44 65.24 4.47
CA ALA A 100 37.88 65.11 4.63
C ALA A 100 38.40 66.03 5.74
N ARG A 101 37.82 67.22 5.91
CA ARG A 101 38.20 68.14 7.00
C ARG A 101 37.85 67.58 8.39
N TYR A 102 36.68 66.97 8.56
CA TYR A 102 36.34 66.31 9.82
C TYR A 102 37.24 65.10 10.08
N ASP A 103 37.63 64.37 9.03
CA ASP A 103 38.47 63.17 9.14
C ASP A 103 39.91 63.50 9.49
N ASP A 104 40.50 64.48 8.79
CA ASP A 104 41.83 65.02 9.08
C ASP A 104 41.93 65.56 10.51
N CYS A 105 40.81 66.05 11.05
CA CYS A 105 40.72 66.54 12.42
C CYS A 105 40.36 65.47 13.46
N GLY A 106 40.11 64.22 13.04
CA GLY A 106 39.69 63.13 13.92
C GLY A 106 38.34 63.37 14.60
N ARG A 107 37.43 64.11 13.94
CA ARG A 107 36.11 64.50 14.45
C ARG A 107 34.95 63.84 13.75
N THR A 108 35.20 63.10 12.67
CA THR A 108 34.14 62.41 11.91
C THR A 108 33.32 61.49 12.81
N ALA A 109 33.97 60.65 13.62
CA ALA A 109 33.28 59.75 14.52
C ALA A 109 32.44 60.45 15.60
N ASP A 110 32.89 61.62 16.07
CA ASP A 110 32.20 62.41 17.11
C ASP A 110 30.91 63.06 16.58
N VAL A 111 30.88 63.43 15.29
CA VAL A 111 29.80 64.24 14.71
C VAL A 111 28.88 63.41 13.80
N PHE A 112 29.46 62.53 13.00
CA PHE A 112 28.77 61.78 11.95
C PHE A 112 28.82 60.26 12.16
N GLY A 113 29.66 59.77 13.08
CA GLY A 113 29.90 58.33 13.28
C GLY A 113 30.90 57.74 12.28
N SER A 114 30.76 58.02 10.97
CA SER A 114 31.68 57.57 9.91
C SER A 114 31.86 58.59 8.78
N SER A 115 32.90 58.38 7.96
CA SER A 115 33.20 59.25 6.82
C SER A 115 32.15 59.12 5.71
N GLU A 116 31.62 57.90 5.47
CA GLU A 116 30.47 57.73 4.57
C GLU A 116 29.23 58.45 5.07
N ALA A 117 28.93 58.39 6.37
CA ALA A 117 27.77 59.07 6.96
C ALA A 117 27.87 60.59 6.82
N CYS A 118 29.08 61.14 6.98
CA CYS A 118 29.34 62.57 6.71
C CYS A 118 29.04 62.92 5.25
N LEU A 119 29.54 62.11 4.30
CA LEU A 119 29.40 62.39 2.87
C LEU A 119 27.93 62.37 2.46
N SER A 120 27.22 61.30 2.84
CA SER A 120 25.78 61.14 2.56
C SER A 120 24.95 62.27 3.18
N GLN A 121 25.20 62.63 4.45
CA GLN A 121 24.48 63.73 5.09
C GLN A 121 24.74 65.09 4.40
N CYS A 122 25.98 65.34 3.96
CA CYS A 122 26.32 66.54 3.23
C CYS A 122 25.65 66.60 1.85
N GLU A 123 25.71 65.50 1.09
CA GLU A 123 25.12 65.40 -0.25
C GLU A 123 23.61 65.68 -0.19
N ARG A 124 22.93 65.13 0.82
CA ARG A 124 21.51 65.42 1.08
C ARG A 124 21.24 66.89 1.35
N LEU A 125 22.05 67.53 2.18
CA LEU A 125 21.89 68.95 2.48
C LEU A 125 22.15 69.86 1.27
N THR A 126 22.87 69.36 0.27
CA THR A 126 23.12 70.05 -1.01
C THR A 126 22.10 69.74 -2.10
N ARG A 127 21.15 68.81 -1.87
CA ARG A 127 20.17 68.34 -2.86
C ARG A 127 19.41 69.48 -3.54
N ASP A 128 18.93 70.44 -2.77
CA ASP A 128 18.15 71.60 -3.24
C ASP A 128 19.02 72.84 -3.51
N GLY A 129 20.34 72.61 -3.70
CA GLY A 129 21.37 73.61 -3.90
C GLY A 129 22.26 73.81 -2.66
N GLU A 130 23.41 74.47 -2.82
CA GLU A 130 24.41 74.63 -1.76
C GLU A 130 23.99 75.60 -0.62
N ALA A 131 22.91 76.37 -0.80
CA ALA A 131 22.52 77.43 0.13
C ALA A 131 22.32 76.96 1.61
N PRO A 132 21.76 75.76 1.90
CA PRO A 132 21.59 75.27 3.26
C PRO A 132 22.91 74.92 3.96
N VAL A 133 23.92 74.45 3.22
CA VAL A 133 25.22 74.01 3.78
C VAL A 133 26.25 75.11 3.91
N GLN A 134 26.11 76.23 3.20
CA GLN A 134 27.12 77.30 3.16
C GLN A 134 27.52 77.82 4.55
N ASN A 135 26.57 77.90 5.50
CA ASN A 135 26.87 78.30 6.88
C ASN A 135 27.70 77.24 7.63
N TRP A 136 27.41 75.96 7.39
CA TRP A 136 28.13 74.84 7.97
C TRP A 136 29.53 74.69 7.34
N TRP A 137 29.64 74.75 6.00
CA TRP A 137 30.92 74.75 5.29
C TRP A 137 31.81 75.93 5.67
N SER A 138 31.24 77.13 5.79
CA SER A 138 31.96 78.31 6.27
C SER A 138 32.47 78.12 7.70
N CYS A 139 31.66 77.55 8.59
CA CYS A 139 32.10 77.19 9.95
C CYS A 139 33.21 76.14 9.92
N ALA A 140 33.01 75.01 9.24
CA ALA A 140 33.97 73.91 9.18
C ALA A 140 35.30 74.32 8.52
N GLY A 141 35.27 75.24 7.56
CA GLY A 141 36.45 75.78 6.89
C GLY A 141 37.20 76.83 7.72
N SER A 142 36.53 77.48 8.67
CA SER A 142 37.08 78.58 9.49
C SER A 142 37.39 78.21 10.95
N GLU A 143 36.88 77.10 11.46
CA GLU A 143 37.05 76.65 12.84
C GLU A 143 38.21 75.64 13.03
N SER A 144 38.90 75.75 14.17
CA SER A 144 39.97 74.83 14.57
C SER A 144 39.46 73.40 14.81
N CYS A 145 40.29 72.37 14.56
CA CYS A 145 39.90 70.96 14.67
C CYS A 145 39.23 70.58 16.00
N ASN A 146 39.58 71.21 17.12
CA ASN A 146 38.96 70.96 18.42
C ASN A 146 37.57 71.60 18.59
N LEU A 147 37.16 72.52 17.71
CA LEU A 147 35.88 73.21 17.73
C LEU A 147 34.93 72.77 16.60
N LEU A 148 35.37 71.94 15.67
CA LEU A 148 34.54 71.47 14.54
C LEU A 148 33.20 70.84 14.99
N HIS A 149 33.16 70.15 16.13
CA HIS A 149 31.93 69.59 16.68
C HIS A 149 30.88 70.65 17.11
N LEU A 150 31.26 71.93 17.17
CA LEU A 150 30.36 73.05 17.47
C LEU A 150 29.76 73.66 16.19
N CYS A 151 30.23 73.27 15.00
CA CYS A 151 29.64 73.73 13.75
C CYS A 151 28.29 73.02 13.55
N PRO A 152 27.16 73.74 13.69
CA PRO A 152 25.85 73.10 13.61
C PRO A 152 25.65 72.59 12.19
N VAL A 153 25.53 71.27 12.06
CA VAL A 153 25.05 70.63 10.84
C VAL A 153 23.56 70.97 10.73
N PRO A 154 23.09 71.56 9.61
CA PRO A 154 21.68 71.81 9.42
C PRO A 154 20.89 70.50 9.53
N GLU A 155 19.68 70.56 10.09
CA GLU A 155 18.77 69.43 10.05
C GLU A 155 18.42 69.15 8.59
N VAL A 156 18.56 67.89 8.19
CA VAL A 156 18.17 67.45 6.86
C VAL A 156 16.67 67.21 6.86
N GLU A 157 15.95 67.81 5.92
CA GLU A 157 14.55 67.47 5.70
C GLU A 157 14.46 65.99 5.30
N ARG A 158 13.47 65.28 5.84
CA ARG A 158 13.28 63.87 5.53
C ARG A 158 12.87 63.72 4.06
N LEU A 159 13.22 62.57 3.50
CA LEU A 159 12.77 62.23 2.16
C LEU A 159 11.25 62.07 2.17
N GLU A 160 10.57 62.75 1.24
CA GLU A 160 9.15 62.50 1.00
C GLU A 160 9.00 61.11 0.35
N CYS A 161 7.86 60.45 0.54
CA CYS A 161 7.69 59.07 0.05
C CYS A 161 7.85 58.94 -1.47
N ALA A 162 7.46 59.95 -2.25
CA ALA A 162 7.71 60.00 -3.69
C ALA A 162 9.22 59.99 -4.03
N GLU A 163 10.06 60.63 -3.21
CA GLU A 163 11.51 60.65 -3.38
C GLU A 163 12.15 59.31 -2.97
N VAL A 164 11.66 58.73 -1.87
CA VAL A 164 12.05 57.39 -1.43
C VAL A 164 11.81 56.36 -2.53
N CYS A 165 10.66 56.40 -3.19
CA CYS A 165 10.32 55.47 -4.26
C CYS A 165 11.20 55.63 -5.51
N GLN A 166 11.55 56.86 -5.86
CA GLN A 166 12.51 57.11 -6.94
C GLN A 166 13.90 56.57 -6.61
N LEU A 167 14.34 56.65 -5.35
CA LEU A 167 15.63 56.08 -4.91
C LEU A 167 15.61 54.56 -4.96
N ILE A 168 14.54 53.94 -4.48
CA ILE A 168 14.34 52.49 -4.53
C ILE A 168 14.40 51.98 -5.98
N GLU A 169 13.68 52.63 -6.90
CA GLU A 169 13.68 52.28 -8.32
C GLU A 169 15.06 52.53 -8.97
N GLY A 170 15.73 53.63 -8.61
CA GLY A 170 17.03 54.00 -9.16
C GLY A 170 18.20 53.13 -8.69
N CYS A 171 18.10 52.53 -7.49
CA CYS A 171 19.15 51.75 -6.87
C CYS A 171 19.06 50.23 -7.15
N ASP A 172 18.03 49.77 -7.85
CA ASP A 172 17.79 48.35 -8.18
C ASP A 172 18.00 47.44 -6.96
N ILE A 173 17.32 47.77 -5.86
CA ILE A 173 17.47 47.07 -4.57
C ILE A 173 16.92 45.63 -4.58
N GLY A 174 16.31 45.21 -5.70
CA GLY A 174 15.71 43.90 -5.85
C GLY A 174 14.43 43.68 -5.04
N LEU A 175 13.76 44.76 -4.60
CA LEU A 175 12.42 44.70 -4.02
C LEU A 175 11.38 45.15 -5.07
N ASP A 176 10.36 44.34 -5.30
CA ASP A 176 9.20 44.70 -6.11
C ASP A 176 8.11 45.31 -5.22
N ILE A 177 7.98 46.64 -5.25
CA ILE A 177 7.03 47.36 -4.39
C ILE A 177 5.94 47.97 -5.27
N ALA A 178 4.88 47.20 -5.53
CA ALA A 178 3.79 47.57 -6.44
C ALA A 178 3.12 48.93 -6.09
N ASP A 179 3.10 49.31 -4.81
CA ASP A 179 2.64 50.62 -4.34
C ASP A 179 3.61 51.18 -3.28
N CYS A 180 4.79 51.58 -3.75
CA CYS A 180 5.86 52.08 -2.89
C CYS A 180 5.45 53.29 -2.04
N GLU A 181 4.64 54.22 -2.57
CA GLU A 181 4.20 55.40 -1.81
C GLU A 181 3.35 54.97 -0.61
N THR A 182 2.36 54.10 -0.81
CA THR A 182 1.52 53.58 0.29
C THR A 182 2.33 52.80 1.33
N VAL A 183 3.31 51.99 0.89
CA VAL A 183 4.22 51.26 1.79
C VAL A 183 5.05 52.22 2.62
N CYS A 184 5.65 53.23 1.98
CA CYS A 184 6.43 54.25 2.66
C CYS A 184 5.59 55.05 3.65
N GLU A 185 4.37 55.44 3.28
CA GLU A 185 3.45 56.15 4.18
C GLU A 185 3.06 55.31 5.39
N THR A 186 2.85 54.00 5.18
CA THR A 186 2.49 53.06 6.25
C THR A 186 3.66 52.78 7.19
N GLY A 187 4.87 52.59 6.65
CA GLY A 187 6.10 52.43 7.44
C GLY A 187 6.58 53.74 8.08
N GLY A 188 6.09 54.88 7.57
CA GLY A 188 6.27 56.22 8.11
C GLY A 188 7.74 56.59 8.31
N ASP A 189 8.01 57.20 9.46
CA ASP A 189 9.30 57.74 9.84
C ASP A 189 10.46 56.72 9.85
N ALA A 190 10.16 55.44 10.08
CA ALA A 190 11.17 54.38 10.09
C ALA A 190 11.57 53.97 8.66
N PHE A 191 10.60 53.84 7.76
CA PHE A 191 10.84 53.49 6.36
C PHE A 191 11.61 54.59 5.63
N GLN A 192 11.18 55.85 5.81
CA GLN A 192 11.89 57.01 5.28
C GLN A 192 13.33 57.09 5.81
N GLY A 193 13.52 56.85 7.12
CA GLY A 193 14.85 56.83 7.73
C GLY A 193 15.74 55.72 7.19
N CYS A 194 15.19 54.54 6.89
CA CYS A 194 15.95 53.48 6.26
C CYS A 194 16.34 53.83 4.83
N ALA A 195 15.44 54.41 4.04
CA ALA A 195 15.70 54.84 2.67
C ALA A 195 16.85 55.84 2.53
N GLU A 196 17.21 56.54 3.62
CA GLU A 196 18.38 57.41 3.64
C GLU A 196 19.69 56.63 3.37
N ASN A 197 19.75 55.32 3.64
CA ASN A 197 20.92 54.48 3.32
C ASN A 197 21.11 54.25 1.81
N LEU A 198 20.07 54.47 1.00
CA LEU A 198 20.16 54.42 -0.47
C LEU A 198 20.75 55.71 -1.05
N TYR A 199 20.90 56.74 -0.22
CA TYR A 199 21.39 58.05 -0.64
C TYR A 199 22.93 58.06 -0.67
N GLY A 200 23.49 57.80 -1.86
CA GLY A 200 24.93 57.82 -2.15
C GLY A 200 25.24 57.14 -3.49
N ALA A 201 26.46 57.30 -4.02
CA ALA A 201 26.83 56.78 -5.34
C ALA A 201 26.75 55.25 -5.47
N ASP A 202 26.89 54.53 -4.36
CA ASP A 202 26.96 53.07 -4.34
C ASP A 202 25.65 52.37 -3.99
N CYS A 203 24.56 53.12 -3.71
CA CYS A 203 23.27 52.58 -3.26
C CYS A 203 23.44 51.52 -2.16
N GLY A 204 23.47 51.94 -0.89
CA GLY A 204 23.76 51.05 0.24
C GLY A 204 22.67 49.99 0.50
N ASN A 205 22.48 49.05 -0.43
CA ASN A 205 21.37 48.11 -0.49
C ASN A 205 21.34 47.21 0.75
N ASP A 206 22.49 46.68 1.19
CA ASP A 206 22.58 45.87 2.40
C ASP A 206 22.24 46.68 3.67
N ALA A 207 22.68 47.93 3.74
CA ALA A 207 22.37 48.81 4.87
C ALA A 207 20.89 49.21 4.89
N PHE A 208 20.29 49.43 3.71
CA PHE A 208 18.86 49.67 3.55
C PHE A 208 18.03 48.45 3.97
N LEU A 209 18.33 47.27 3.46
CA LEU A 209 17.63 46.01 3.77
C LEU A 209 17.76 45.67 5.27
N SER A 210 18.95 45.82 5.85
CA SER A 210 19.16 45.57 7.27
C SER A 210 18.45 46.59 8.16
N CYS A 211 18.40 47.86 7.74
CA CYS A 211 17.58 48.87 8.41
C CYS A 211 16.10 48.51 8.34
N LEU A 212 15.58 48.18 7.15
CA LEU A 212 14.18 47.78 6.99
C LEU A 212 13.86 46.56 7.86
N GLY A 213 14.70 45.52 7.84
CA GLY A 213 14.50 44.30 8.63
C GLY A 213 14.59 44.52 10.14
N ARG A 214 15.26 45.59 10.60
CA ARG A 214 15.36 45.92 12.03
C ARG A 214 14.27 46.88 12.50
N ASP A 215 14.05 47.95 11.75
CA ASP A 215 13.34 49.14 12.22
C ASP A 215 11.91 49.23 11.66
N VAL A 216 11.62 48.58 10.52
CA VAL A 216 10.27 48.54 9.91
C VAL A 216 9.67 47.14 10.07
N TYR A 217 10.36 46.12 9.58
CA TYR A 217 9.97 44.72 9.57
C TYR A 217 10.79 43.93 10.58
N ASN A 218 10.77 44.36 11.84
CA ASN A 218 11.61 43.84 12.93
C ASN A 218 11.62 42.29 13.09
N ASN A 219 10.58 41.59 12.62
CA ASN A 219 10.54 40.13 12.57
C ASN A 219 11.60 39.55 11.61
N CYS A 220 11.88 40.23 10.49
CA CYS A 220 12.87 39.79 9.51
C CYS A 220 14.29 39.78 10.08
N SER A 221 14.73 40.82 10.81
CA SER A 221 16.06 40.79 11.44
C SER A 221 16.15 39.77 12.58
N ARG A 222 15.08 39.61 13.37
CA ARG A 222 15.03 38.59 14.44
C ARG A 222 15.13 37.18 13.89
N PHE A 223 14.55 36.96 12.73
CA PHE A 223 14.57 35.68 12.01
C PHE A 223 15.90 35.44 11.30
N CYS A 224 16.35 36.39 10.49
CA CYS A 224 17.56 36.25 9.69
C CYS A 224 18.83 36.24 10.53
N GLY A 225 18.85 36.91 11.70
CA GLY A 225 20.03 36.94 12.57
C GLY A 225 20.55 35.54 12.95
N PRO A 226 19.73 34.68 13.59
CA PRO A 226 20.11 33.29 13.89
C PRO A 226 20.42 32.45 12.65
N ALA A 227 19.62 32.58 11.58
CA ALA A 227 19.83 31.83 10.33
C ALA A 227 21.19 32.14 9.67
N VAL A 228 21.59 33.40 9.66
CA VAL A 228 22.89 33.88 9.18
C VAL A 228 24.01 33.43 10.12
N ALA A 229 23.79 33.49 11.44
CA ALA A 229 24.78 33.03 12.42
C ALA A 229 25.09 31.53 12.27
N CYS A 230 24.09 30.74 11.87
CA CYS A 230 24.23 29.33 11.53
C CYS A 230 24.68 29.06 10.10
N ASN A 231 24.90 30.11 9.29
CA ASN A 231 25.35 30.03 7.91
C ASN A 231 24.40 29.23 6.99
N VAL A 232 23.10 29.20 7.34
CA VAL A 232 22.04 28.55 6.55
C VAL A 232 21.65 29.43 5.35
N VAL A 233 21.66 30.75 5.56
CA VAL A 233 21.29 31.76 4.55
C VAL A 233 22.28 32.93 4.55
N ARG A 234 22.38 33.64 3.43
CA ARG A 234 23.13 34.91 3.36
C ARG A 234 22.28 36.05 3.91
N ALA A 235 22.89 36.94 4.69
CA ALA A 235 22.19 38.01 5.40
C ALA A 235 21.31 38.90 4.50
N GLY A 236 21.87 39.40 3.40
CA GLY A 236 21.13 40.26 2.46
C GLY A 236 20.17 39.54 1.52
N GLU A 237 20.20 38.20 1.45
CA GLU A 237 19.19 37.41 0.72
C GLU A 237 18.00 37.14 1.64
N CYS A 238 18.25 36.65 2.86
CA CYS A 238 17.21 36.37 3.85
C CYS A 238 16.37 37.61 4.21
N GLU A 239 17.01 38.75 4.52
CA GLU A 239 16.29 39.96 4.90
C GLU A 239 15.44 40.47 3.74
N ARG A 240 15.96 40.40 2.51
CA ARG A 240 15.25 40.82 1.30
C ARG A 240 14.02 39.97 1.05
N ASP A 241 14.16 38.64 1.06
CA ASP A 241 13.05 37.72 0.77
C ASP A 241 11.97 37.85 1.85
N CYS A 242 12.36 38.02 3.12
CA CYS A 242 11.43 38.28 4.20
C CYS A 242 10.69 39.62 4.03
N ILE A 243 11.40 40.70 3.70
CA ILE A 243 10.78 42.01 3.47
C ILE A 243 9.84 41.95 2.26
N GLN A 244 10.26 41.32 1.16
CA GLN A 244 9.45 41.15 -0.05
C GLN A 244 8.12 40.44 0.25
N GLY A 245 8.16 39.41 1.09
CA GLY A 245 6.96 38.70 1.52
C GLY A 245 5.95 39.59 2.25
N TYR A 246 6.41 40.51 3.12
CA TYR A 246 5.53 41.48 3.79
C TYR A 246 4.95 42.52 2.83
N LEU A 247 5.71 42.89 1.80
CA LEU A 247 5.31 43.91 0.83
C LEU A 247 4.22 43.41 -0.12
N ASN A 248 4.24 42.13 -0.47
CA ASN A 248 3.27 41.53 -1.39
C ASN A 248 1.89 41.29 -0.77
N ALA A 249 1.74 41.43 0.57
CA ALA A 249 0.51 41.16 1.32
C ALA A 249 -0.12 39.78 0.97
N ASP A 250 0.73 38.80 0.66
CA ASP A 250 0.31 37.46 0.30
C ASP A 250 0.01 36.65 1.56
N PRO A 251 -1.22 36.12 1.74
CA PRO A 251 -1.61 35.42 2.95
C PRO A 251 -0.76 34.18 3.29
N LEU A 252 -0.23 33.48 2.27
CA LEU A 252 0.61 32.31 2.46
C LEU A 252 2.02 32.71 2.89
N SER A 253 2.57 33.75 2.26
CA SER A 253 3.84 34.36 2.67
C SER A 253 3.78 34.83 4.14
N ASP A 254 2.73 35.57 4.51
CA ASP A 254 2.52 36.05 5.89
C ASP A 254 2.45 34.89 6.90
N ALA A 255 1.74 33.81 6.56
CA ALA A 255 1.62 32.64 7.42
C ALA A 255 2.94 31.87 7.55
N ASN A 256 3.68 31.69 6.45
CA ASN A 256 5.01 31.07 6.46
C ASN A 256 5.98 31.89 7.32
N GLN A 257 5.95 33.21 7.22
CA GLN A 257 6.76 34.10 8.08
C GLN A 257 6.38 34.04 9.55
N ALA A 258 5.08 34.02 9.87
CA ALA A 258 4.62 33.86 11.24
C ALA A 258 5.09 32.52 11.84
N ARG A 259 5.05 31.43 11.06
CA ARG A 259 5.55 30.11 11.46
C ARG A 259 7.06 30.13 11.68
N MET A 260 7.82 30.68 10.73
CA MET A 260 9.27 30.84 10.84
C MET A 260 9.66 31.65 12.08
N THR A 261 8.92 32.71 12.39
CA THR A 261 9.12 33.50 13.61
C THR A 261 8.84 32.67 14.87
N GLN A 262 7.77 31.85 14.87
CA GLN A 262 7.45 30.99 16.01
C GLN A 262 8.53 29.94 16.30
N CYS A 263 9.16 29.38 15.26
CA CYS A 263 10.32 28.51 15.46
C CYS A 263 11.45 29.25 16.16
N VAL A 264 11.94 30.35 15.57
CA VAL A 264 13.19 31.02 16.00
C VAL A 264 13.12 31.62 17.42
N VAL A 265 11.92 31.85 17.95
CA VAL A 265 11.74 32.40 19.31
C VAL A 265 11.99 31.34 20.42
N SER A 266 12.13 30.06 20.07
CA SER A 266 12.54 29.03 21.03
C SER A 266 14.03 29.19 21.38
N SER A 267 14.33 29.59 22.63
CA SER A 267 15.65 30.04 23.08
C SER A 267 16.73 28.95 23.17
N ASP A 268 16.40 27.70 22.86
CA ASP A 268 17.28 26.53 23.05
C ASP A 268 17.65 25.83 21.72
N MET A 269 17.30 26.39 20.56
CA MET A 269 17.59 25.77 19.26
C MET A 269 19.06 25.88 18.88
N ASP A 270 19.64 24.76 18.45
CA ASP A 270 20.94 24.75 17.80
C ASP A 270 20.82 25.04 16.29
N CYS A 271 21.96 25.04 15.58
CA CYS A 271 21.95 25.32 14.15
C CYS A 271 21.30 24.22 13.30
N GLY A 272 21.19 22.99 13.81
CA GLY A 272 20.44 21.92 13.17
C GLY A 272 18.93 22.16 13.28
N ASP A 273 18.44 22.53 14.46
CA ASP A 273 17.03 22.86 14.66
C ASP A 273 16.59 24.08 13.81
N ILE A 274 17.49 25.06 13.65
CA ILE A 274 17.27 26.22 12.80
C ILE A 274 17.23 25.81 11.32
N ASP A 275 18.16 24.96 10.87
CA ASP A 275 18.15 24.45 9.48
C ASP A 275 16.88 23.65 9.20
N ASP A 276 16.50 22.72 10.09
CA ASP A 276 15.28 21.91 9.99
C ASP A 276 14.00 22.77 9.98
N CYS A 277 13.97 23.90 10.71
CA CYS A 277 12.83 24.81 10.63
C CYS A 277 12.84 25.68 9.36
N LEU A 278 14.02 26.04 8.84
CA LEU A 278 14.18 26.91 7.68
C LEU A 278 13.96 26.18 6.35
N GLN A 279 14.16 24.86 6.32
CA GLN A 279 13.87 24.07 5.15
C GLN A 279 12.39 24.32 4.79
N PRO A 280 12.08 24.87 3.58
CA PRO A 280 10.71 24.87 3.09
C PRO A 280 10.25 23.42 3.20
N PHE A 281 9.06 23.19 3.73
CA PHE A 281 8.62 21.84 4.05
C PHE A 281 8.53 21.07 2.72
N SER A 282 9.60 20.40 2.34
CA SER A 282 9.63 19.54 1.19
C SER A 282 9.11 18.22 1.70
N PHE A 283 7.90 17.86 1.27
CA PHE A 283 7.55 16.45 1.24
C PHE A 283 8.25 15.83 0.03
N ASP A 284 9.58 15.94 -0.03
CA ASP A 284 10.36 15.07 -0.88
C ASP A 284 10.45 13.78 -0.07
N PRO A 285 9.77 12.69 -0.50
CA PRO A 285 9.95 11.42 0.16
C PRO A 285 11.45 11.16 0.17
N PRO A 286 12.03 10.77 1.33
CA PRO A 286 13.45 10.54 1.38
C PRO A 286 13.87 9.54 0.31
N PRO A 287 15.10 9.65 -0.22
CA PRO A 287 15.57 8.71 -1.22
C PRO A 287 15.40 7.30 -0.67
N LEU A 288 14.77 6.43 -1.47
CA LEU A 288 14.51 5.05 -1.06
C LEU A 288 15.85 4.40 -0.68
N VAL A 289 15.98 3.98 0.58
CA VAL A 289 17.16 3.24 1.03
C VAL A 289 17.21 1.93 0.24
N PRO A 290 18.30 1.62 -0.49
CA PRO A 290 18.37 0.36 -1.23
C PRO A 290 18.14 -0.84 -0.31
N GLN A 291 17.33 -1.80 -0.76
CA GLN A 291 16.97 -2.99 0.02
C GLN A 291 18.21 -3.72 0.57
N GLU A 292 19.29 -3.83 -0.23
CA GLU A 292 20.56 -4.43 0.20
C GLU A 292 21.19 -3.71 1.41
N ASP A 293 21.11 -2.38 1.45
CA ASP A 293 21.67 -1.58 2.54
C ASP A 293 20.81 -1.70 3.80
N PHE A 294 19.48 -1.73 3.64
CA PHE A 294 18.54 -1.99 4.72
C PHE A 294 18.77 -3.37 5.32
N CYS A 295 18.81 -4.42 4.48
CA CYS A 295 19.00 -5.79 4.94
C CYS A 295 20.35 -6.04 5.56
N ARG A 296 21.40 -5.37 5.09
CA ARG A 296 22.70 -5.42 5.75
C ARG A 296 22.65 -4.89 7.19
N VAL A 297 21.87 -3.86 7.49
CA VAL A 297 21.71 -3.33 8.85
C VAL A 297 20.78 -4.21 9.68
N TYR A 298 19.68 -4.69 9.09
CA TYR A 298 18.75 -5.63 9.70
C TYR A 298 19.47 -6.90 10.20
N ASP A 299 20.33 -7.49 9.35
CA ASP A 299 21.14 -8.66 9.69
C ASP A 299 22.19 -8.37 10.76
N GLN A 300 22.82 -7.19 10.72
CA GLN A 300 23.77 -6.77 11.76
C GLN A 300 23.14 -6.63 13.14
N CYS A 301 21.84 -6.33 13.18
CA CYS A 301 21.06 -6.27 14.40
C CYS A 301 20.44 -7.62 14.80
N GLU A 302 20.71 -8.70 14.06
CA GLU A 302 20.22 -10.06 14.35
C GLU A 302 18.68 -10.16 14.42
N LEU A 303 17.95 -9.35 13.64
CA LEU A 303 16.48 -9.25 13.73
C LEU A 303 15.71 -10.38 13.05
N GLY A 304 16.36 -11.19 12.21
CA GLY A 304 15.75 -12.31 11.47
C GLY A 304 15.41 -13.55 12.30
N PHE A 305 15.41 -13.48 13.63
CA PHE A 305 15.23 -14.64 14.50
C PHE A 305 13.79 -15.19 14.55
N LEU A 306 12.80 -14.47 14.00
CA LEU A 306 11.37 -14.81 14.06
C LEU A 306 10.75 -15.23 12.71
N ASP A 307 11.54 -15.86 11.83
CA ASP A 307 11.10 -16.48 10.54
C ASP A 307 10.70 -15.51 9.41
N GLY A 308 10.83 -14.19 9.56
CA GLY A 308 10.70 -13.24 8.45
C GLY A 308 12.02 -13.05 7.71
N ALA A 309 12.02 -13.19 6.37
CA ALA A 309 13.15 -12.74 5.56
C ALA A 309 13.20 -11.20 5.60
N CYS A 310 14.40 -10.62 5.58
CA CYS A 310 14.53 -9.16 5.56
C CYS A 310 13.78 -8.54 4.36
N GLU A 311 13.78 -9.23 3.21
CA GLU A 311 13.08 -8.78 2.03
C GLU A 311 11.58 -8.58 2.29
N ASP A 312 10.94 -9.51 3.01
CA ASP A 312 9.51 -9.42 3.35
C ASP A 312 9.23 -8.22 4.26
N GLU A 313 10.08 -8.00 5.27
CA GLU A 313 9.95 -6.87 6.19
C GLU A 313 10.19 -5.53 5.51
N TYR A 314 11.15 -5.45 4.58
CA TYR A 314 11.36 -4.27 3.75
C TYR A 314 10.12 -3.97 2.90
N GLN A 315 9.57 -4.96 2.23
CA GLN A 315 8.37 -4.77 1.38
C GLN A 315 7.15 -4.39 2.22
N ASN A 316 6.93 -5.04 3.36
CA ASN A 316 5.85 -4.69 4.28
C ASN A 316 5.96 -3.24 4.75
N LEU A 317 7.15 -2.79 5.13
CA LEU A 317 7.37 -1.43 5.60
C LEU A 317 7.24 -0.41 4.47
N LEU A 318 7.68 -0.74 3.25
CA LEU A 318 7.51 0.09 2.07
C LEU A 318 6.02 0.27 1.73
N ILE A 319 5.24 -0.81 1.81
CA ILE A 319 3.78 -0.77 1.60
C ILE A 319 3.07 0.05 2.69
N GLN A 320 3.45 -0.14 3.96
CA GLN A 320 2.73 0.47 5.09
C GLN A 320 3.13 1.92 5.36
N ALA A 321 4.40 2.26 5.19
CA ALA A 321 4.96 3.54 5.62
C ALA A 321 5.79 4.26 4.54
N GLY A 322 5.88 3.70 3.33
CA GLY A 322 6.61 4.29 2.21
C GLY A 322 8.10 4.46 2.46
N ASN A 323 8.75 5.29 1.64
CA ASN A 323 10.19 5.57 1.76
C ASN A 323 10.57 6.15 3.13
N SER A 324 9.71 7.00 3.71
CA SER A 324 9.94 7.61 5.03
C SER A 324 9.95 6.56 6.14
N GLY A 325 9.08 5.55 6.05
CA GLY A 325 9.12 4.40 6.94
C GLY A 325 10.44 3.65 6.83
N ILE A 326 10.87 3.35 5.60
CA ILE A 326 12.12 2.64 5.32
C ILE A 326 13.33 3.40 5.85
N GLU A 327 13.42 4.70 5.58
CA GLU A 327 14.52 5.53 6.06
C GLU A 327 14.52 5.64 7.59
N CYS A 328 13.35 5.85 8.21
CA CYS A 328 13.22 5.86 9.66
C CYS A 328 13.70 4.54 10.26
N ALA A 329 13.26 3.40 9.69
CA ALA A 329 13.62 2.09 10.21
C ALA A 329 15.11 1.82 10.04
N TYR A 330 15.67 2.15 8.89
CA TYR A 330 17.10 2.09 8.61
C TYR A 330 17.92 2.91 9.63
N ASN A 331 17.55 4.18 9.83
CA ASN A 331 18.24 5.08 10.74
C ASN A 331 18.10 4.65 12.21
N SER A 332 16.91 4.17 12.60
CA SER A 332 16.65 3.63 13.94
C SER A 332 17.55 2.43 14.23
N MET A 333 17.56 1.42 13.35
CA MET A 333 18.41 0.24 13.49
C MET A 333 19.91 0.60 13.49
N ARG A 334 20.33 1.57 12.67
CA ARG A 334 21.73 2.01 12.60
C ARG A 334 22.17 2.78 13.85
N ALA A 335 21.26 3.54 14.45
CA ALA A 335 21.52 4.25 15.69
C ALA A 335 21.56 3.30 16.90
N GLN A 336 20.60 2.37 16.95
CA GLN A 336 20.48 1.39 18.01
C GLN A 336 19.77 0.13 17.49
N CYS A 337 20.44 -1.03 17.57
CA CYS A 337 19.80 -2.29 17.26
C CYS A 337 18.69 -2.57 18.30
N PRO A 338 17.41 -2.63 17.87
CA PRO A 338 16.31 -3.00 18.76
C PRO A 338 16.39 -4.50 19.09
N ASP A 339 15.66 -4.94 20.11
CA ASP A 339 15.53 -6.37 20.40
C ASP A 339 14.54 -7.06 19.42
N PHE A 340 13.60 -6.30 18.85
CA PHE A 340 12.58 -6.80 17.91
C PHE A 340 12.30 -5.79 16.78
N PHE A 341 12.10 -6.28 15.55
CA PHE A 341 11.80 -5.40 14.41
C PHE A 341 10.46 -4.66 14.54
N PHE A 342 9.45 -5.27 15.17
CA PHE A 342 8.15 -4.64 15.42
C PHE A 342 8.24 -3.33 16.22
N GLU A 343 9.24 -3.17 17.10
CA GLU A 343 9.43 -1.89 17.82
C GLU A 343 9.83 -0.78 16.84
N VAL A 344 10.64 -1.10 15.84
CA VAL A 344 11.05 -0.17 14.79
C VAL A 344 9.89 0.16 13.87
N THR A 345 9.10 -0.84 13.45
CA THR A 345 7.93 -0.58 12.60
C THR A 345 6.94 0.33 13.31
N GLN A 346 6.62 0.06 14.58
CA GLN A 346 5.71 0.90 15.36
C GLN A 346 6.24 2.32 15.56
N ILE A 347 7.54 2.51 15.82
CA ILE A 347 8.14 3.85 15.95
C ILE A 347 8.02 4.60 14.61
N CYS A 348 8.31 3.92 13.51
CA CYS A 348 8.38 4.54 12.19
C CYS A 348 7.02 4.75 11.54
N GLU A 349 6.04 3.89 11.77
CA GLU A 349 4.64 4.12 11.40
C GLU A 349 4.09 5.36 12.10
N ASN A 350 4.34 5.51 13.41
CA ASN A 350 3.91 6.70 14.16
C ASN A 350 4.64 7.98 13.68
N ALA A 351 5.91 7.87 13.30
CA ALA A 351 6.67 8.99 12.75
C ALA A 351 6.11 9.39 11.37
N ALA A 352 5.89 8.42 10.48
CA ALA A 352 5.33 8.63 9.16
C ALA A 352 3.91 9.22 9.25
N SER A 353 3.04 8.68 10.11
CA SER A 353 1.69 9.22 10.32
C SER A 353 1.72 10.66 10.83
N THR A 354 2.70 11.01 11.68
CA THR A 354 2.88 12.37 12.19
C THR A 354 3.36 13.33 11.10
N GLN A 355 4.30 12.88 10.26
CA GLN A 355 4.77 13.65 9.10
C GLN A 355 3.65 13.89 8.09
N ILE A 356 2.90 12.85 7.72
CA ILE A 356 1.75 12.94 6.82
C ILE A 356 0.69 13.87 7.39
N THR A 357 0.34 13.73 8.67
CA THR A 357 -0.61 14.63 9.34
C THR A 357 -0.14 16.08 9.31
N THR A 358 1.16 16.31 9.53
CA THR A 358 1.76 17.65 9.46
C THR A 358 1.72 18.21 8.05
N ALA A 359 2.04 17.39 7.04
CA ALA A 359 2.00 17.75 5.63
C ALA A 359 0.57 18.12 5.19
N CYS A 360 -0.42 17.28 5.52
CA CYS A 360 -1.84 17.55 5.24
C CYS A 360 -2.33 18.84 5.91
N ASN A 361 -2.02 19.03 7.22
CA ASN A 361 -2.36 20.26 7.93
C ASN A 361 -1.81 21.51 7.25
N ARG A 362 -0.56 21.45 6.75
CA ARG A 362 0.08 22.57 6.06
C ARG A 362 -0.53 22.80 4.68
N PHE A 363 -0.72 21.75 3.91
CA PHE A 363 -1.35 21.80 2.59
C PHE A 363 -2.75 22.40 2.65
N CYS A 364 -3.59 21.88 3.53
CA CYS A 364 -4.95 22.38 3.73
C CYS A 364 -4.98 23.78 4.35
N GLY A 365 -4.00 24.10 5.20
CA GLY A 365 -3.80 25.47 5.69
C GLY A 365 -3.48 26.45 4.55
N ALA A 366 -2.58 26.08 3.64
CA ALA A 366 -2.22 26.87 2.47
C ALA A 366 -3.41 27.01 1.50
N GLN A 367 -4.11 25.92 1.18
CA GLN A 367 -5.34 25.98 0.36
C GLN A 367 -6.39 26.92 0.98
N ASN A 368 -6.58 26.89 2.30
CA ASN A 368 -7.51 27.77 2.98
C ASN A 368 -7.07 29.25 2.92
N LEU A 369 -5.79 29.53 3.17
CA LEU A 369 -5.23 30.89 3.10
C LEU A 369 -5.34 31.48 1.69
N CYS A 370 -5.17 30.65 0.67
CA CYS A 370 -5.24 31.03 -0.73
C CYS A 370 -6.65 30.97 -1.33
N GLY A 371 -7.67 30.65 -0.52
CA GLY A 371 -9.07 30.61 -0.95
C GLY A 371 -9.42 29.49 -1.93
N GLN A 372 -8.67 28.37 -1.90
CA GLN A 372 -8.81 27.23 -2.80
C GLN A 372 -9.81 26.15 -2.31
N ILE A 373 -10.34 26.26 -1.08
CA ILE A 373 -11.27 25.26 -0.51
C ILE A 373 -12.55 25.87 0.07
N ASP A 374 -13.68 25.22 -0.21
CA ASP A 374 -15.02 25.63 0.25
C ASP A 374 -15.46 24.95 1.57
N GLY A 375 -14.70 23.97 2.08
CA GLY A 375 -15.03 23.18 3.28
C GLY A 375 -14.24 23.52 4.56
N GLY A 376 -13.26 24.43 4.45
CA GLY A 376 -12.32 24.76 5.52
C GLY A 376 -11.28 23.65 5.78
N VAL A 377 -10.27 24.00 6.58
CA VAL A 377 -9.11 23.14 6.87
C VAL A 377 -9.48 21.74 7.39
N PRO A 378 -10.45 21.54 8.30
CA PRO A 378 -10.74 20.21 8.83
C PRO A 378 -11.23 19.21 7.77
N ALA A 379 -12.10 19.65 6.84
CA ALA A 379 -12.62 18.77 5.78
C ALA A 379 -11.54 18.41 4.77
N CYS A 380 -10.68 19.38 4.41
CA CYS A 380 -9.52 19.14 3.57
C CYS A 380 -8.54 18.16 4.24
N ASN A 381 -8.26 18.33 5.54
CA ASN A 381 -7.37 17.44 6.28
C ASN A 381 -7.88 16.01 6.30
N GLU A 382 -9.18 15.82 6.55
CA GLU A 382 -9.80 14.50 6.53
C GLU A 382 -9.66 13.85 5.16
N GLN A 383 -9.86 14.59 4.07
CA GLN A 383 -9.68 14.09 2.70
C GLN A 383 -8.21 13.78 2.37
N CYS A 384 -7.29 14.66 2.76
CA CYS A 384 -5.85 14.46 2.56
C CYS A 384 -5.36 13.22 3.32
N LEU A 385 -5.71 13.09 4.60
CA LEU A 385 -5.36 11.93 5.42
C LEU A 385 -6.01 10.65 4.91
N ALA A 386 -7.26 10.71 4.46
CA ALA A 386 -7.92 9.57 3.82
C ALA A 386 -7.20 9.15 2.53
N GLY A 387 -6.57 10.10 1.83
CA GLY A 387 -5.71 9.83 0.69
C GLY A 387 -4.50 8.98 1.03
N PHE A 388 -3.87 9.20 2.20
CA PHE A 388 -2.77 8.35 2.69
C PHE A 388 -3.24 7.07 3.41
N GLY A 389 -4.49 6.65 3.21
CA GLY A 389 -5.02 5.39 3.76
C GLY A 389 -4.58 4.15 2.96
N ASP A 390 -5.32 3.06 3.10
CA ASP A 390 -5.05 1.78 2.45
C ASP A 390 -5.24 1.79 0.91
N ASP A 391 -5.70 2.92 0.36
CA ASP A 391 -5.85 3.12 -1.07
C ASP A 391 -4.69 3.97 -1.61
N PRO A 392 -3.57 3.36 -2.04
CA PRO A 392 -2.43 4.13 -2.49
C PRO A 392 -2.67 4.81 -3.85
N ASP A 393 -3.76 4.51 -4.56
CA ASP A 393 -4.19 5.34 -5.68
C ASP A 393 -4.57 6.75 -5.18
N ALA A 394 -5.26 6.82 -4.03
CA ALA A 394 -5.53 8.07 -3.36
C ALA A 394 -4.25 8.69 -2.78
N ASN A 395 -3.29 7.87 -2.34
CA ASN A 395 -2.02 8.35 -1.79
C ASN A 395 -1.19 9.04 -2.88
N GLU A 396 -1.03 8.43 -4.05
CA GLU A 396 -0.27 9.03 -5.14
C GLU A 396 -0.90 10.35 -5.62
N ARG A 397 -2.24 10.40 -5.69
CA ARG A 397 -2.96 11.64 -6.04
C ARG A 397 -2.67 12.75 -5.04
N VAL A 398 -2.80 12.48 -3.74
CA VAL A 398 -2.53 13.49 -2.71
C VAL A 398 -1.05 13.84 -2.65
N SER A 399 -0.16 12.86 -2.76
CA SER A 399 1.30 13.04 -2.78
C SER A 399 1.76 13.92 -3.93
N SER A 400 1.11 13.83 -5.10
CA SER A 400 1.42 14.69 -6.24
C SER A 400 1.18 16.18 -5.94
N GLU A 401 0.15 16.51 -5.18
CA GLU A 401 -0.21 17.90 -4.84
C GLU A 401 0.50 18.40 -3.57
N ILE A 402 0.81 17.50 -2.62
CA ILE A 402 1.35 17.88 -1.31
C ILE A 402 2.71 18.55 -1.42
N GLY A 403 3.50 18.25 -2.47
CA GLY A 403 4.77 18.93 -2.75
C GLY A 403 4.62 20.44 -2.97
N CYS A 404 3.43 20.93 -3.33
CA CYS A 404 3.16 22.35 -3.55
C CYS A 404 3.22 23.20 -2.27
N ILE A 405 3.25 22.59 -1.09
CA ILE A 405 3.42 23.33 0.18
C ILE A 405 4.76 24.09 0.28
N ARG A 406 5.71 23.82 -0.62
CA ARG A 406 6.98 24.55 -0.73
C ARG A 406 6.81 25.94 -1.33
N GLU A 407 5.73 26.18 -2.06
CA GLU A 407 5.49 27.47 -2.69
C GLU A 407 5.21 28.54 -1.62
N THR A 408 5.81 29.72 -1.80
CA THR A 408 5.78 30.78 -0.77
C THR A 408 4.66 31.78 -0.94
N THR A 409 4.01 31.81 -2.11
CA THR A 409 2.93 32.74 -2.43
C THR A 409 1.69 32.01 -2.91
N CYS A 410 0.51 32.60 -2.71
CA CYS A 410 -0.75 32.01 -3.16
C CYS A 410 -0.87 31.83 -4.67
N PRO A 411 -0.38 32.74 -5.55
CA PRO A 411 -0.36 32.51 -6.98
C PRO A 411 0.49 31.31 -7.38
N GLU A 412 1.71 31.19 -6.84
CA GLU A 412 2.61 30.06 -7.11
C GLU A 412 2.06 28.75 -6.56
N PHE A 413 1.53 28.76 -5.33
CA PHE A 413 0.88 27.60 -4.73
C PHE A 413 -0.32 27.13 -5.56
N SER A 414 -1.19 28.06 -5.97
CA SER A 414 -2.38 27.72 -6.78
C SER A 414 -1.97 27.15 -8.14
N GLN A 415 -0.98 27.77 -8.78
CA GLN A 415 -0.44 27.27 -10.05
C GLN A 415 0.20 25.89 -9.86
N CYS A 416 0.97 25.68 -8.80
CA CYS A 416 1.55 24.39 -8.49
C CYS A 416 0.47 23.33 -8.29
N VAL A 417 -0.55 23.58 -7.46
CA VAL A 417 -1.63 22.62 -7.22
C VAL A 417 -2.38 22.30 -8.52
N GLU A 418 -2.71 23.30 -9.33
CA GLU A 418 -3.32 23.09 -10.63
C GLU A 418 -2.43 22.20 -11.52
N LEU A 419 -1.13 22.52 -11.60
CA LEU A 419 -0.17 21.79 -12.42
C LEU A 419 0.22 20.41 -11.88
N ALA A 420 0.16 20.19 -10.57
CA ALA A 420 0.57 18.95 -9.93
C ALA A 420 -0.60 17.99 -9.74
N SER A 421 -1.84 18.51 -9.73
CA SER A 421 -3.05 17.69 -9.68
C SER A 421 -3.08 16.68 -10.82
N PRO A 422 -3.67 15.48 -10.59
CA PRO A 422 -3.88 14.48 -11.64
C PRO A 422 -4.51 15.07 -12.91
N ALA A 423 -5.52 15.92 -12.73
CA ALA A 423 -6.20 16.60 -13.83
C ALA A 423 -5.26 17.51 -14.64
N GLY A 424 -4.44 18.33 -13.97
CA GLY A 424 -3.51 19.24 -14.65
C GLY A 424 -2.36 18.53 -15.33
N GLN A 425 -1.80 17.49 -14.71
CA GLN A 425 -0.77 16.65 -15.33
C GLN A 425 -1.32 15.90 -16.54
N CYS A 426 -2.53 15.33 -16.44
CA CYS A 426 -3.21 14.70 -17.57
C CYS A 426 -3.56 15.67 -18.68
N GLN A 427 -3.97 16.91 -18.35
CA GLN A 427 -4.21 17.96 -19.34
C GLN A 427 -2.93 18.27 -20.12
N ARG A 428 -1.78 18.45 -19.45
CA ARG A 428 -0.49 18.67 -20.12
C ARG A 428 -0.07 17.51 -21.01
N PHE A 429 -0.22 16.28 -20.51
CA PHE A 429 0.05 15.07 -21.28
C PHE A 429 -0.78 15.03 -22.56
N CYS A 430 -2.08 15.29 -22.45
CA CYS A 430 -3.00 15.30 -23.58
C CYS A 430 -2.75 16.46 -24.55
N ASP A 431 -2.42 17.65 -24.04
CA ASP A 431 -2.09 18.82 -24.85
C ASP A 431 -0.81 18.59 -25.67
N ALA A 432 0.22 17.95 -25.07
CA ALA A 432 1.45 17.58 -25.76
C ALA A 432 1.19 16.59 -26.90
N ARG A 433 0.40 15.53 -26.65
CA ARG A 433 0.01 14.57 -27.70
C ARG A 433 -0.86 15.20 -28.80
N ALA A 434 -1.82 16.03 -28.41
CA ALA A 434 -2.68 16.74 -29.35
C ALA A 434 -1.89 17.73 -30.24
N ALA A 435 -0.88 18.41 -29.68
CA ALA A 435 0.02 19.27 -30.43
C ALA A 435 0.81 18.50 -31.51
N CYS A 436 1.05 17.21 -31.29
CA CYS A 436 1.69 16.29 -32.23
C CYS A 436 0.72 15.55 -33.16
N GLY A 437 -0.57 15.89 -33.11
CA GLY A 437 -1.60 15.36 -34.00
C GLY A 437 -2.25 14.06 -33.51
N GLU A 438 -1.92 13.60 -32.31
CA GLU A 438 -2.59 12.48 -31.65
C GLU A 438 -3.76 13.02 -30.83
N ILE A 439 -4.97 12.91 -31.38
CA ILE A 439 -6.19 13.34 -30.71
C ILE A 439 -6.97 12.10 -30.29
N GLU A 440 -7.02 11.87 -28.99
CA GLU A 440 -7.88 10.87 -28.36
C GLU A 440 -9.07 11.60 -27.72
N GLU A 441 -10.30 11.20 -28.09
CA GLU A 441 -11.50 11.69 -27.38
C GLU A 441 -11.40 11.29 -25.91
N ASP A 442 -11.67 12.23 -25.00
CA ASP A 442 -11.62 12.02 -23.56
C ASP A 442 -10.23 11.65 -22.97
N CYS A 443 -9.13 12.00 -23.66
CA CYS A 443 -7.76 11.75 -23.20
C CYS A 443 -7.52 12.08 -21.71
N VAL A 444 -8.01 13.22 -21.22
CA VAL A 444 -7.80 13.65 -19.83
C VAL A 444 -8.50 12.70 -18.84
N ALA A 445 -9.72 12.26 -19.15
CA ALA A 445 -10.46 11.33 -18.30
C ALA A 445 -9.85 9.93 -18.31
N ALA A 446 -9.37 9.46 -19.47
CA ALA A 446 -8.66 8.19 -19.58
C ALA A 446 -7.32 8.19 -18.82
N CYS A 447 -6.57 9.28 -18.94
CA CYS A 447 -5.34 9.51 -18.18
C CYS A 447 -5.63 9.57 -16.67
N ASP A 448 -6.67 10.30 -16.24
CA ASP A 448 -7.02 10.42 -14.83
C ASP A 448 -7.47 9.07 -14.24
N GLN A 449 -8.23 8.26 -14.99
CA GLN A 449 -8.64 6.92 -14.56
C GLN A 449 -7.44 5.98 -14.35
N THR A 450 -6.35 6.19 -15.09
CA THR A 450 -5.13 5.37 -15.03
C THR A 450 -3.99 6.08 -14.31
N TRP A 451 -4.29 7.18 -13.62
CA TRP A 451 -3.33 8.00 -12.90
C TRP A 451 -2.34 7.20 -12.04
N PRO A 452 -2.82 6.32 -11.13
CA PRO A 452 -1.99 5.79 -10.05
C PRO A 452 -1.11 4.60 -10.45
N ARG A 453 -0.86 4.41 -11.75
CA ARG A 453 -0.12 3.27 -12.27
C ARG A 453 1.26 3.73 -12.71
N ASP A 454 2.31 3.08 -12.24
CA ASP A 454 3.71 3.43 -12.55
C ASP A 454 3.97 3.45 -14.06
N ARG A 455 3.33 2.54 -14.80
CA ARG A 455 3.44 2.49 -16.26
C ARG A 455 2.94 3.76 -16.92
N TYR A 456 1.82 4.28 -16.43
CA TYR A 456 1.23 5.50 -16.95
C TYR A 456 1.99 6.73 -16.43
N GLN A 457 2.56 6.68 -15.23
CA GLN A 457 3.50 7.69 -14.77
C GLN A 457 4.72 7.78 -15.71
N ASN A 458 5.38 6.67 -16.01
CA ASN A 458 6.50 6.63 -16.95
C ASN A 458 6.12 7.15 -18.35
N LEU A 459 4.91 6.84 -18.82
CA LEU A 459 4.39 7.39 -20.07
C LEU A 459 4.22 8.92 -19.98
N ARG A 460 3.63 9.43 -18.90
CA ARG A 460 3.46 10.89 -18.67
C ARG A 460 4.80 11.60 -18.58
N GLU A 461 5.76 11.03 -17.85
CA GLU A 461 7.12 11.55 -17.72
C GLU A 461 7.87 11.54 -19.04
N CYS A 462 7.75 10.46 -19.83
CA CYS A 462 8.32 10.40 -21.17
C CYS A 462 7.79 11.54 -22.04
N VAL A 463 6.47 11.74 -22.08
CA VAL A 463 5.84 12.82 -22.86
C VAL A 463 6.23 14.20 -22.33
N ALA A 464 6.27 14.38 -21.01
CA ALA A 464 6.72 15.63 -20.41
C ALA A 464 8.19 15.96 -20.75
N ASN A 465 9.06 14.96 -20.75
CA ASN A 465 10.48 15.11 -21.08
C ASN A 465 10.74 15.29 -22.59
N ALA A 466 9.87 14.75 -23.44
CA ALA A 466 9.92 14.95 -24.89
C ALA A 466 9.62 16.40 -25.30
N ALA A 467 8.98 17.18 -24.41
CA ALA A 467 8.62 18.58 -24.63
C ALA A 467 7.87 18.77 -25.97
N ASP A 468 8.36 19.65 -26.84
CA ASP A 468 7.74 19.95 -28.15
C ASP A 468 8.25 19.04 -29.30
N ASP A 469 9.08 18.03 -29.01
CA ASP A 469 9.60 17.09 -30.02
C ASP A 469 8.59 15.98 -30.31
N CYS A 470 7.81 16.14 -31.37
CA CYS A 470 6.79 15.19 -31.73
C CYS A 470 7.31 13.79 -32.13
N ASP A 471 8.55 13.66 -32.60
CA ASP A 471 9.10 12.34 -32.85
C ASP A 471 9.39 11.61 -31.52
N ALA A 472 9.81 12.34 -30.48
CA ALA A 472 10.01 11.80 -29.14
C ALA A 472 8.68 11.53 -28.42
N VAL A 473 7.68 12.42 -28.51
CA VAL A 473 6.33 12.20 -27.96
C VAL A 473 5.69 10.95 -28.59
N ASN A 474 5.78 10.80 -29.91
CA ASN A 474 5.24 9.63 -30.61
C ASN A 474 6.03 8.34 -30.32
N ALA A 475 7.27 8.44 -29.80
CA ALA A 475 8.05 7.29 -29.35
C ALA A 475 7.73 6.89 -27.90
N CYS A 476 7.02 7.73 -27.15
CA CYS A 476 6.52 7.40 -25.82
C CYS A 476 5.31 6.45 -25.94
N GLU A 477 5.59 5.16 -25.98
CA GLU A 477 4.57 4.11 -25.99
C GLU A 477 4.34 3.57 -24.57
N LEU A 478 3.09 3.22 -24.28
CA LEU A 478 2.77 2.49 -23.05
C LEU A 478 3.46 1.13 -23.12
N ALA A 479 4.29 0.79 -22.13
CA ALA A 479 4.99 -0.49 -22.11
C ALA A 479 4.00 -1.67 -22.24
N PRO A 480 4.38 -2.78 -22.90
CA PRO A 480 3.57 -3.99 -22.90
C PRO A 480 3.23 -4.41 -21.46
N THR A 481 2.07 -5.04 -21.30
CA THR A 481 1.60 -5.53 -20.00
C THR A 481 1.59 -7.04 -20.06
N ILE A 482 1.94 -7.69 -18.95
CA ILE A 482 1.57 -9.08 -18.73
C ILE A 482 0.05 -9.21 -18.59
N PRO A 483 -0.56 -10.41 -18.72
CA PRO A 483 -2.01 -10.59 -18.65
C PRO A 483 -2.56 -10.44 -17.21
N CYS A 484 -2.36 -9.27 -16.60
CA CYS A 484 -2.81 -8.92 -15.26
C CYS A 484 -4.31 -9.13 -15.08
N ASP A 485 -5.13 -8.79 -16.09
CA ASP A 485 -6.58 -9.04 -16.06
C ASP A 485 -6.92 -10.51 -15.82
N SER A 486 -6.20 -11.42 -16.48
CA SER A 486 -6.45 -12.86 -16.34
C SER A 486 -5.94 -13.38 -15.00
N GLY A 487 -4.75 -12.96 -14.57
CA GLY A 487 -4.20 -13.35 -13.26
C GLY A 487 -5.07 -12.85 -12.10
N CYS A 488 -5.57 -11.62 -12.19
CA CYS A 488 -6.46 -11.05 -11.19
C CYS A 488 -7.84 -11.70 -11.16
N ALA A 489 -8.41 -12.04 -12.33
CA ALA A 489 -9.63 -12.84 -12.39
C ALA A 489 -9.44 -14.20 -11.70
N ARG A 490 -8.28 -14.84 -11.92
CA ARG A 490 -7.95 -16.12 -11.27
C ARG A 490 -7.81 -15.99 -9.74
N LEU A 491 -7.14 -14.95 -9.25
CA LEU A 491 -7.09 -14.65 -7.82
C LEU A 491 -8.48 -14.40 -7.23
N GLN A 492 -9.38 -13.77 -8.00
CA GLN A 492 -10.75 -13.52 -7.58
C GLN A 492 -11.58 -14.82 -7.48
N GLU A 493 -11.44 -15.72 -8.46
CA GLU A 493 -12.04 -17.06 -8.40
C GLU A 493 -11.61 -17.83 -7.16
N CYS A 494 -10.35 -17.63 -6.74
CA CYS A 494 -9.78 -18.24 -5.56
C CYS A 494 -10.09 -17.52 -4.24
N GLY A 495 -10.84 -16.41 -4.27
CA GLY A 495 -11.18 -15.64 -3.07
C GLY A 495 -10.01 -14.87 -2.46
N VAL A 496 -8.93 -14.66 -3.24
CA VAL A 496 -7.71 -13.94 -2.82
C VAL A 496 -7.62 -12.54 -3.46
N ALA A 497 -8.59 -12.15 -4.29
CA ALA A 497 -8.51 -10.88 -5.00
C ALA A 497 -8.50 -9.65 -4.08
N SER A 498 -7.45 -8.86 -4.25
CA SER A 498 -7.43 -7.46 -3.83
C SER A 498 -8.19 -6.61 -4.85
N PRO A 499 -8.98 -5.60 -4.41
CA PRO A 499 -9.53 -4.57 -5.31
C PRO A 499 -8.47 -3.89 -6.18
N ARG A 500 -7.20 -3.92 -5.74
CA ARG A 500 -6.05 -3.33 -6.42
C ARG A 500 -5.21 -4.32 -7.20
N CYS A 501 -5.66 -5.54 -7.41
CA CYS A 501 -4.86 -6.56 -8.08
C CYS A 501 -4.30 -6.10 -9.45
N LEU A 502 -5.11 -5.39 -10.24
CA LEU A 502 -4.68 -4.89 -11.55
C LEU A 502 -3.56 -3.84 -11.44
N ALA A 503 -3.70 -2.89 -10.51
CA ALA A 503 -2.69 -1.87 -10.27
C ALA A 503 -1.40 -2.52 -9.74
N ALA A 504 -1.50 -3.33 -8.69
CA ALA A 504 -0.34 -4.02 -8.12
C ALA A 504 0.40 -4.91 -9.13
N CYS A 505 -0.33 -5.62 -9.99
CA CYS A 505 0.28 -6.42 -11.06
C CYS A 505 0.97 -5.55 -12.12
N ASP A 506 0.33 -4.46 -12.55
CA ASP A 506 0.92 -3.52 -13.52
C ASP A 506 2.17 -2.84 -12.93
N ASP A 507 2.11 -2.37 -11.69
CA ASP A 507 3.21 -1.69 -10.99
C ASP A 507 4.38 -2.65 -10.76
N LEU A 508 4.10 -3.87 -10.28
CA LEU A 508 5.12 -4.92 -10.15
C LEU A 508 5.74 -5.26 -11.51
N HIS A 509 4.97 -5.25 -12.60
CA HIS A 509 5.53 -5.49 -13.93
C HIS A 509 6.47 -4.38 -14.39
N VAL A 510 6.21 -3.13 -14.01
CA VAL A 510 7.07 -2.00 -14.33
C VAL A 510 8.35 -2.02 -13.49
N GLN A 511 8.22 -2.28 -12.18
CA GLN A 511 9.34 -2.29 -11.24
C GLN A 511 10.20 -3.55 -11.41
N GLU A 512 9.56 -4.71 -11.53
CA GLU A 512 10.17 -6.04 -11.58
C GLU A 512 9.51 -6.95 -12.63
N PRO A 513 9.73 -6.71 -13.94
CA PRO A 513 9.00 -7.39 -15.02
C PRO A 513 9.11 -8.91 -15.00
N ILE A 514 10.25 -9.45 -14.52
CA ILE A 514 10.47 -10.89 -14.38
C ILE A 514 9.61 -11.46 -13.25
N ALA A 515 9.66 -10.85 -12.06
CA ALA A 515 8.91 -11.29 -10.89
C ALA A 515 7.41 -11.26 -11.16
N ALA A 516 6.91 -10.18 -11.77
CA ALA A 516 5.51 -10.07 -12.17
C ALA A 516 5.10 -11.15 -13.18
N SER A 517 5.92 -11.37 -14.22
CA SER A 517 5.67 -12.41 -15.23
C SER A 517 5.64 -13.81 -14.63
N LEU A 518 6.54 -14.07 -13.68
CA LEU A 518 6.62 -15.32 -12.93
C LEU A 518 5.38 -15.53 -12.08
N GLN A 519 5.03 -14.55 -11.26
CA GLN A 519 3.89 -14.63 -10.35
C GLN A 519 2.59 -14.81 -11.12
N ILE A 520 2.32 -13.98 -12.13
CA ILE A 520 1.11 -14.08 -12.95
C ILE A 520 1.10 -15.35 -13.79
N GLY A 521 2.25 -15.75 -14.35
CA GLY A 521 2.39 -17.01 -15.07
C GLY A 521 2.06 -18.21 -14.18
N CYS A 522 2.58 -18.23 -12.95
CA CYS A 522 2.30 -19.25 -11.95
C CYS A 522 0.82 -19.26 -11.53
N ILE A 523 0.24 -18.10 -11.23
CA ILE A 523 -1.18 -17.97 -10.85
C ILE A 523 -2.11 -18.51 -11.95
N LEU A 524 -1.83 -18.16 -13.20
CA LEU A 524 -2.60 -18.63 -14.36
C LEU A 524 -2.43 -20.12 -14.64
N ALA A 525 -1.29 -20.65 -14.23
CA ALA A 525 -0.90 -22.04 -14.35
C ALA A 525 -1.47 -22.94 -13.24
N ALA A 526 -1.80 -22.38 -12.08
CA ALA A 526 -2.26 -23.15 -10.92
C ALA A 526 -3.66 -23.74 -11.14
N ASP A 527 -3.77 -25.06 -10.98
CA ASP A 527 -5.03 -25.81 -11.18
C ASP A 527 -6.03 -25.57 -10.05
N VAL A 528 -5.53 -25.41 -8.83
CA VAL A 528 -6.33 -25.28 -7.60
C VAL A 528 -5.98 -23.99 -6.86
N CYS A 529 -6.89 -23.55 -5.99
CA CYS A 529 -6.69 -22.32 -5.23
C CYS A 529 -5.84 -22.52 -3.98
N GLN A 530 -6.05 -23.63 -3.27
CA GLN A 530 -5.37 -23.93 -2.00
C GLN A 530 -4.30 -25.01 -2.19
N PRO A 531 -3.25 -25.03 -1.36
CA PRO A 531 -2.16 -25.98 -1.47
C PRO A 531 -2.69 -27.40 -1.30
N GLU A 532 -2.41 -28.24 -2.28
CA GLU A 532 -2.66 -29.68 -2.22
C GLU A 532 -1.37 -30.39 -2.59
N GLU A 533 -1.06 -31.50 -1.90
CA GLU A 533 0.22 -32.20 -2.11
C GLU A 533 0.38 -32.63 -3.58
N GLY A 534 1.40 -32.07 -4.24
CA GLY A 534 1.76 -32.37 -5.63
C GLY A 534 0.94 -31.65 -6.71
N VAL A 535 0.09 -30.67 -6.35
CA VAL A 535 -0.64 -29.82 -7.31
C VAL A 535 -0.26 -28.37 -7.07
N LEU A 536 0.13 -27.68 -8.14
CA LEU A 536 0.44 -26.26 -8.08
C LEU A 536 -0.84 -25.48 -7.72
N SER A 537 -0.82 -24.78 -6.58
CA SER A 537 -1.92 -23.93 -6.15
C SER A 537 -1.62 -22.44 -6.33
N VAL A 538 -2.67 -21.62 -6.38
CA VAL A 538 -2.52 -20.16 -6.37
C VAL A 538 -1.81 -19.69 -5.10
N ASP A 539 -2.10 -20.30 -3.95
CA ASP A 539 -1.40 -20.01 -2.69
C ASP A 539 0.10 -20.35 -2.76
N ASP A 540 0.48 -21.43 -3.43
CA ASP A 540 1.90 -21.77 -3.64
C ASP A 540 2.57 -20.72 -4.52
N CYS A 541 1.91 -20.29 -5.60
CA CYS A 541 2.41 -19.23 -6.49
C CYS A 541 2.53 -17.86 -5.82
N LEU A 542 1.67 -17.55 -4.86
CA LEU A 542 1.76 -16.31 -4.09
C LEU A 542 2.92 -16.34 -3.08
N ARG A 543 3.26 -17.52 -2.54
CA ARG A 543 4.40 -17.69 -1.61
C ARG A 543 5.73 -17.86 -2.34
N ASP A 544 5.71 -18.57 -3.45
CA ASP A 544 6.87 -18.90 -4.27
C ASP A 544 6.44 -18.84 -5.75
N PRO A 545 6.62 -17.71 -6.43
CA PRO A 545 6.36 -17.58 -7.87
C PRO A 545 7.15 -18.58 -8.73
N GLU A 546 8.25 -19.17 -8.22
CA GLU A 546 9.00 -20.23 -8.89
C GLU A 546 8.33 -21.61 -8.76
N ALA A 547 7.25 -21.75 -7.98
CA ALA A 547 6.50 -23.00 -7.82
C ALA A 547 5.94 -23.55 -9.14
N ALA A 548 5.77 -22.70 -10.17
CA ALA A 548 5.48 -23.12 -11.55
C ALA A 548 6.54 -24.07 -12.15
N GLY A 549 7.67 -24.25 -11.45
CA GLY A 549 8.74 -25.16 -11.79
C GLY A 549 9.89 -24.42 -12.45
N ARG A 550 11.09 -24.57 -11.88
CA ARG A 550 12.31 -23.94 -12.38
C ARG A 550 12.65 -24.35 -13.82
N ALA A 551 12.30 -25.57 -14.22
CA ALA A 551 12.42 -26.01 -15.60
C ALA A 551 11.60 -25.15 -16.57
N CYS A 552 10.37 -24.82 -16.19
CA CYS A 552 9.41 -24.05 -16.96
C CYS A 552 9.89 -22.61 -17.17
N LEU A 553 10.32 -21.97 -16.08
CA LEU A 553 10.96 -20.66 -16.12
C LEU A 553 12.18 -20.63 -17.04
N ASN A 554 13.10 -21.58 -16.86
CA ASN A 554 14.33 -21.61 -17.63
C ASN A 554 14.06 -21.89 -19.11
N PHE A 555 13.11 -22.77 -19.45
CA PHE A 555 12.71 -22.96 -20.85
C PHE A 555 12.18 -21.67 -21.47
N CYS A 556 11.26 -20.99 -20.78
CA CYS A 556 10.65 -19.78 -21.32
C CYS A 556 11.59 -18.58 -21.39
N ARG A 557 12.61 -18.53 -20.52
CA ARG A 557 13.71 -17.57 -20.66
C ARG A 557 14.51 -17.84 -21.93
N SER A 558 14.84 -19.09 -22.22
CA SER A 558 15.55 -19.41 -23.47
C SER A 558 14.74 -19.06 -24.72
N GLU A 559 13.44 -19.40 -24.75
CA GLU A 559 12.57 -19.10 -25.90
C GLU A 559 12.36 -17.59 -26.13
N THR A 560 12.68 -16.76 -25.14
CA THR A 560 12.62 -15.29 -25.23
C THR A 560 13.99 -14.64 -25.42
N ASP A 561 15.00 -15.40 -25.86
CA ASP A 561 16.41 -14.96 -25.95
C ASP A 561 16.93 -14.38 -24.61
N CYS A 562 16.38 -14.88 -23.50
CA CYS A 562 16.56 -14.37 -22.14
C CYS A 562 16.21 -12.88 -21.97
N ASN A 563 15.32 -12.36 -22.82
CA ASN A 563 14.74 -11.03 -22.72
C ASN A 563 13.29 -11.12 -22.20
N PRO A 564 13.03 -10.81 -20.92
CA PRO A 564 11.78 -11.16 -20.24
C PRO A 564 10.55 -10.29 -20.60
N ALA A 565 10.68 -9.30 -21.47
CA ALA A 565 9.84 -8.11 -21.45
C ALA A 565 8.42 -8.21 -22.06
N ALA A 566 7.95 -9.36 -22.56
CA ALA A 566 6.54 -9.51 -22.96
C ALA A 566 6.07 -10.96 -23.11
N ASP A 567 6.93 -11.85 -23.63
CA ASP A 567 6.51 -13.19 -24.04
C ASP A 567 6.69 -14.26 -22.94
N LEU A 568 7.35 -13.91 -21.82
CA LEU A 568 7.63 -14.83 -20.72
C LEU A 568 6.33 -15.34 -20.07
N SER A 569 5.37 -14.46 -19.80
CA SER A 569 4.07 -14.84 -19.20
C SER A 569 3.27 -15.78 -20.12
N THR A 570 3.22 -15.47 -21.41
CA THR A 570 2.58 -16.31 -22.44
C THR A 570 3.25 -17.68 -22.51
N CYS A 571 4.58 -17.72 -22.49
CA CYS A 571 5.31 -18.97 -22.49
C CYS A 571 5.08 -19.78 -21.21
N LEU A 572 5.13 -19.15 -20.02
CA LEU A 572 4.89 -19.82 -18.74
C LEU A 572 3.48 -20.43 -18.69
N THR A 573 2.48 -19.67 -19.14
CA THR A 573 1.09 -20.15 -19.25
C THR A 573 1.01 -21.38 -20.17
N ARG A 574 1.67 -21.34 -21.34
CA ARG A 574 1.76 -22.49 -22.26
C ARG A 574 2.52 -23.65 -21.64
N CYS A 575 3.59 -23.39 -20.93
CA CYS A 575 4.44 -24.41 -20.35
C CYS A 575 3.69 -25.22 -19.28
N VAL A 576 2.88 -24.57 -18.43
CA VAL A 576 2.07 -25.31 -17.45
C VAL A 576 0.86 -25.99 -18.08
N SER A 577 0.18 -25.34 -19.03
CA SER A 577 -0.95 -25.96 -19.75
C SER A 577 -0.54 -27.04 -20.77
N GLY A 578 0.75 -27.10 -21.13
CA GLY A 578 1.28 -27.91 -22.22
C GLY A 578 1.51 -27.08 -23.50
N PHE A 579 2.68 -27.20 -24.12
CA PHE A 579 3.00 -26.50 -25.37
C PHE A 579 2.20 -27.05 -26.56
N GLY A 580 1.90 -28.35 -26.54
CA GLY A 580 1.05 -29.03 -27.53
C GLY A 580 1.68 -29.18 -28.92
N ASP A 581 2.96 -28.84 -29.06
CA ASP A 581 3.72 -28.84 -30.31
C ASP A 581 5.17 -29.33 -30.08
N VAL A 582 6.06 -29.13 -31.05
CA VAL A 582 7.48 -29.49 -30.95
C VAL A 582 8.18 -28.94 -29.69
N ASN A 583 7.73 -27.81 -29.12
CA ASN A 583 8.30 -27.28 -27.89
C ASN A 583 7.97 -28.14 -26.67
N GLY A 584 6.85 -28.86 -26.67
CA GLY A 584 6.56 -29.86 -25.62
C GLY A 584 7.61 -30.98 -25.59
N LEU A 585 8.05 -31.40 -26.78
CA LEU A 585 9.11 -32.41 -26.91
C LEU A 585 10.49 -31.87 -26.52
N ARG A 586 10.83 -30.64 -26.93
CA ARG A 586 12.08 -29.97 -26.52
C ARG A 586 12.10 -29.75 -25.01
N PHE A 587 10.99 -29.32 -24.43
CA PHE A 587 10.83 -29.12 -23.00
C PHE A 587 11.04 -30.42 -22.24
N ALA A 588 10.30 -31.49 -22.57
CA ALA A 588 10.41 -32.78 -21.89
C ALA A 588 11.84 -33.36 -21.91
N GLN A 589 12.62 -33.07 -22.95
CA GLN A 589 14.02 -33.48 -23.05
C GLN A 589 14.98 -32.63 -22.23
N ALA A 590 14.64 -31.35 -22.07
CA ALA A 590 15.45 -30.37 -21.36
C ALA A 590 15.09 -30.28 -19.87
N GLU A 591 13.90 -30.73 -19.48
CA GLU A 591 13.26 -30.49 -18.17
C GLU A 591 14.20 -30.78 -17.00
N ALA A 592 14.78 -31.99 -16.93
CA ALA A 592 15.69 -32.35 -15.84
C ALA A 592 16.96 -31.48 -15.79
N CYS A 593 17.48 -31.06 -16.94
CA CYS A 593 18.63 -30.15 -17.00
C CYS A 593 18.25 -28.73 -16.57
N LEU A 594 17.11 -28.25 -17.07
CA LEU A 594 16.57 -26.92 -16.76
C LEU A 594 16.15 -26.80 -15.29
N ASP A 595 15.65 -27.88 -14.69
CA ASP A 595 15.32 -27.91 -13.26
C ASP A 595 16.56 -27.85 -12.37
N MET A 596 17.70 -28.40 -12.82
CA MET A 596 18.97 -28.30 -12.11
C MET A 596 19.69 -26.96 -12.31
N ALA A 597 19.35 -26.21 -13.35
CA ALA A 597 19.92 -24.88 -13.58
C ALA A 597 19.34 -23.90 -12.54
N ALA A 598 20.22 -23.17 -11.86
CA ALA A 598 19.81 -22.14 -10.89
C ALA A 598 18.91 -21.08 -11.56
N SER A 599 18.01 -20.43 -10.81
CA SER A 599 17.12 -19.40 -11.35
C SER A 599 17.88 -18.16 -11.84
N ASP A 600 19.11 -17.93 -11.36
CA ASP A 600 20.02 -16.90 -11.84
C ASP A 600 21.01 -17.38 -12.93
N ALA A 601 20.85 -18.62 -13.44
CA ALA A 601 21.76 -19.17 -14.43
C ALA A 601 21.86 -18.28 -15.67
N ALA A 602 23.09 -18.11 -16.16
CA ALA A 602 23.35 -17.38 -17.40
C ALA A 602 22.65 -18.05 -18.59
N CYS A 603 22.16 -17.27 -19.54
CA CYS A 603 21.40 -17.78 -20.70
C CYS A 603 22.10 -18.92 -21.43
N ALA A 604 23.43 -18.84 -21.62
CA ALA A 604 24.22 -19.89 -22.25
C ALA A 604 24.18 -21.25 -21.52
N VAL A 605 23.95 -21.27 -20.21
CA VAL A 605 23.78 -22.50 -19.41
C VAL A 605 22.39 -23.08 -19.66
N ILE A 606 21.37 -22.22 -19.70
CA ILE A 606 19.98 -22.59 -19.98
C ILE A 606 19.86 -23.14 -21.41
N ASP A 607 20.38 -22.41 -22.40
CA ASP A 607 20.35 -22.81 -23.81
C ASP A 607 21.08 -24.14 -24.05
N ALA A 608 22.13 -24.43 -23.26
CA ALA A 608 22.84 -25.69 -23.35
C ALA A 608 22.00 -26.89 -22.88
N CYS A 609 20.95 -26.68 -22.09
CA CYS A 609 20.00 -27.71 -21.70
C CYS A 609 18.99 -28.01 -22.81
N ILE A 610 18.70 -27.05 -23.70
CA ILE A 610 17.64 -27.18 -24.70
C ILE A 610 18.24 -27.66 -26.02
N PRO A 611 17.87 -28.85 -26.50
CA PRO A 611 18.41 -29.36 -27.74
C PRO A 611 17.95 -28.48 -28.92
N ALA A 612 18.91 -28.15 -29.81
CA ALA A 612 18.64 -27.36 -31.01
C ALA A 612 17.65 -28.05 -31.97
N GLU A 613 17.63 -29.39 -31.96
CA GLU A 613 16.64 -30.23 -32.64
C GLU A 613 16.13 -31.28 -31.64
N PRO A 614 14.82 -31.52 -31.54
CA PRO A 614 14.27 -32.51 -30.63
C PRO A 614 14.74 -33.92 -30.98
N ILE A 615 15.15 -34.68 -29.98
CA ILE A 615 15.53 -36.09 -30.14
C ILE A 615 14.26 -36.92 -30.31
N VAL A 616 14.11 -37.59 -31.45
CA VAL A 616 12.93 -38.44 -31.70
C VAL A 616 13.12 -39.80 -31.02
N ASP A 617 12.32 -40.10 -29.98
CA ASP A 617 12.20 -41.44 -29.40
C ASP A 617 10.86 -42.09 -29.81
N CYS A 618 10.84 -42.69 -30.99
CA CYS A 618 9.66 -43.38 -31.50
C CYS A 618 9.22 -44.57 -30.65
N LEU A 619 10.16 -45.23 -29.94
CA LEU A 619 9.80 -46.36 -29.09
C LEU A 619 9.08 -45.88 -27.83
N GLY A 620 9.63 -44.86 -27.16
CA GLY A 620 9.01 -44.25 -25.99
C GLY A 620 7.62 -43.68 -26.31
N TYR A 621 7.50 -42.91 -27.40
CA TYR A 621 6.21 -42.38 -27.85
C TYR A 621 5.16 -43.47 -28.10
N CYS A 622 5.50 -44.53 -28.84
CA CYS A 622 4.56 -45.61 -29.11
C CYS A 622 4.21 -46.43 -27.85
N GLN A 623 5.16 -46.63 -26.92
CA GLN A 623 4.86 -47.28 -25.64
C GLN A 623 3.84 -46.51 -24.81
N GLN A 624 3.89 -45.17 -24.83
CA GLN A 624 2.93 -44.34 -24.11
C GLN A 624 1.53 -44.41 -24.72
N ILE A 625 1.43 -44.35 -26.05
CA ILE A 625 0.16 -44.51 -26.77
C ILE A 625 -0.45 -45.90 -26.50
N ASP A 626 0.37 -46.95 -26.56
CA ASP A 626 -0.06 -48.32 -26.32
C ASP A 626 -0.53 -48.52 -24.88
N ALA A 627 0.18 -47.96 -23.89
CA ALA A 627 -0.21 -47.98 -22.48
C ALA A 627 -1.58 -47.33 -22.27
N CYS A 628 -1.88 -46.30 -23.06
CA CYS A 628 -3.16 -45.59 -23.06
C CYS A 628 -4.23 -46.20 -23.96
N GLN A 629 -3.98 -47.36 -24.56
CA GLN A 629 -4.89 -48.02 -25.51
C GLN A 629 -5.35 -47.10 -26.66
N ALA A 630 -4.56 -46.07 -26.98
CA ALA A 630 -4.75 -45.19 -28.13
C ALA A 630 -4.06 -45.76 -29.39
N ASP A 631 -3.86 -47.09 -29.42
CA ASP A 631 -3.01 -47.84 -30.35
C ASP A 631 -3.30 -47.49 -31.81
N ARG A 632 -2.21 -47.21 -32.54
CA ARG A 632 -2.17 -47.19 -33.99
C ARG A 632 -1.37 -48.38 -34.48
N ALA A 633 -2.02 -49.21 -35.29
CA ALA A 633 -1.35 -50.28 -36.00
C ALA A 633 -0.07 -49.77 -36.70
N ASN A 634 1.06 -50.38 -36.37
CA ASN A 634 2.39 -50.03 -36.86
C ASN A 634 2.88 -48.63 -36.41
N CYS A 635 2.53 -48.18 -35.20
CA CYS A 635 2.98 -46.89 -34.64
C CYS A 635 4.50 -46.67 -34.82
N PHE A 636 5.31 -47.66 -34.43
CA PHE A 636 6.77 -47.55 -34.48
C PHE A 636 7.29 -47.36 -35.92
N GLU A 637 6.80 -48.16 -36.87
CA GLU A 637 7.20 -48.07 -38.28
C GLU A 637 6.76 -46.73 -38.93
N GLN A 638 5.59 -46.22 -38.55
CA GLN A 638 5.10 -44.91 -39.02
C GLN A 638 5.94 -43.77 -38.44
N CYS A 639 6.27 -43.83 -37.14
CA CYS A 639 7.10 -42.83 -36.51
C CYS A 639 8.53 -42.83 -37.07
N GLU A 640 9.16 -43.99 -37.31
CA GLU A 640 10.49 -44.05 -37.91
C GLU A 640 10.51 -43.51 -39.35
N ALA A 641 9.40 -43.64 -40.09
CA ALA A 641 9.29 -43.14 -41.44
C ALA A 641 9.09 -41.61 -41.49
N GLU A 642 8.21 -41.08 -40.64
CA GLU A 642 7.89 -39.66 -40.54
C GLU A 642 7.45 -39.32 -39.10
N PRO A 643 8.38 -38.86 -38.23
CA PRO A 643 8.07 -38.56 -36.84
C PRO A 643 7.01 -37.46 -36.72
N PRO A 644 5.86 -37.72 -36.07
CA PRO A 644 4.82 -36.71 -35.92
C PRO A 644 5.15 -35.80 -34.74
N LEU A 645 6.16 -34.92 -34.90
CA LEU A 645 6.75 -34.13 -33.81
C LEU A 645 5.71 -33.37 -32.96
N ASP A 646 4.70 -32.78 -33.58
CA ASP A 646 3.62 -32.07 -32.85
C ASP A 646 2.82 -33.03 -31.96
N ARG A 647 2.50 -34.24 -32.45
CA ARG A 647 1.80 -35.26 -31.65
C ARG A 647 2.69 -35.82 -30.55
N MET A 648 3.96 -36.06 -30.85
CA MET A 648 4.93 -36.52 -29.84
C MET A 648 5.11 -35.49 -28.72
N GLY A 649 5.18 -34.21 -29.06
CA GLY A 649 5.21 -33.12 -28.10
C GLY A 649 3.93 -33.04 -27.28
N CYS A 650 2.76 -33.09 -27.92
CA CYS A 650 1.46 -33.15 -27.25
C CYS A 650 1.36 -34.34 -26.28
N VAL A 651 1.77 -35.56 -26.68
CA VAL A 651 1.75 -36.76 -25.82
C VAL A 651 2.69 -36.60 -24.63
N SER A 652 3.89 -36.05 -24.85
CA SER A 652 4.86 -35.81 -23.77
C SER A 652 4.32 -34.79 -22.77
N ASP A 653 3.69 -33.71 -23.24
CA ASP A 653 3.02 -32.72 -22.40
C ASP A 653 1.84 -33.33 -21.63
N ALA A 654 0.95 -34.07 -22.28
CA ALA A 654 -0.20 -34.69 -21.63
C ALA A 654 0.19 -35.59 -20.45
N ILE A 655 1.31 -36.31 -20.56
CA ILE A 655 1.85 -37.13 -19.47
C ILE A 655 2.41 -36.23 -18.36
N ARG A 656 3.22 -35.24 -18.73
CA ARG A 656 3.87 -34.33 -17.77
C ARG A 656 2.85 -33.52 -16.97
N THR A 657 1.84 -32.97 -17.62
CA THR A 657 0.81 -32.13 -16.99
C THR A 657 -0.30 -32.95 -16.33
N GLY A 658 -0.11 -34.27 -16.15
CA GLY A 658 -1.07 -35.12 -15.46
C GLY A 658 -2.43 -35.26 -16.16
N GLN A 659 -2.53 -34.96 -17.47
CA GLN A 659 -3.73 -35.25 -18.28
C GLN A 659 -3.91 -36.74 -18.56
N GLN A 660 -2.89 -37.55 -18.23
CA GLN A 660 -2.88 -39.01 -18.31
C GLN A 660 -3.35 -39.50 -19.70
N CYS A 661 -3.99 -40.65 -19.79
CA CYS A 661 -4.36 -41.24 -21.08
C CYS A 661 -5.48 -40.50 -21.82
N GLY A 662 -6.28 -39.67 -21.14
CA GLY A 662 -7.25 -38.80 -21.78
C GLY A 662 -6.58 -37.74 -22.67
N GLY A 663 -5.51 -37.12 -22.17
CA GLY A 663 -4.70 -36.18 -22.95
C GLY A 663 -3.98 -36.87 -24.10
N VAL A 664 -3.35 -38.03 -23.84
CA VAL A 664 -2.66 -38.84 -24.87
C VAL A 664 -3.61 -39.24 -26.01
N ALA A 665 -4.82 -39.72 -25.68
CA ALA A 665 -5.83 -40.06 -26.68
C ALA A 665 -6.25 -38.86 -27.52
N THR A 666 -6.41 -37.68 -26.89
CA THR A 666 -6.75 -36.43 -27.58
C THR A 666 -5.66 -36.01 -28.57
N CYS A 667 -4.38 -36.08 -28.16
CA CYS A 667 -3.23 -35.81 -29.04
C CYS A 667 -3.20 -36.74 -30.27
N GLU A 668 -3.61 -37.99 -30.09
CA GLU A 668 -3.71 -38.97 -31.17
C GLU A 668 -5.01 -38.88 -31.99
N GLY A 669 -5.91 -37.95 -31.64
CA GLY A 669 -7.22 -37.83 -32.29
C GLY A 669 -8.09 -39.06 -32.08
N VAL A 670 -7.87 -39.79 -30.97
CA VAL A 670 -8.69 -40.93 -30.54
C VAL A 670 -9.79 -40.38 -29.64
N GLU A 671 -11.01 -40.38 -30.16
CA GLU A 671 -12.18 -39.98 -29.37
C GLU A 671 -12.44 -41.05 -28.29
N PRO A 672 -12.55 -40.67 -27.00
CA PRO A 672 -12.93 -41.62 -25.97
C PRO A 672 -14.29 -42.25 -26.31
N PRO A 673 -14.48 -43.55 -26.05
CA PRO A 673 -15.80 -44.14 -26.23
C PRO A 673 -16.80 -43.41 -25.34
N ALA A 674 -18.02 -43.19 -25.84
CA ALA A 674 -19.07 -42.53 -25.07
C ALA A 674 -19.45 -43.38 -23.85
N ALA A 675 -18.84 -43.08 -22.71
CA ALA A 675 -19.16 -43.69 -21.43
C ALA A 675 -20.58 -43.30 -20.99
N SER A 676 -21.30 -44.21 -20.37
CA SER A 676 -22.58 -43.89 -19.76
C SER A 676 -22.42 -42.94 -18.55
N ALA A 677 -23.54 -42.39 -18.07
CA ALA A 677 -23.53 -41.62 -16.82
C ALA A 677 -22.98 -42.44 -15.64
N ASP A 678 -23.35 -43.72 -15.54
CA ASP A 678 -22.92 -44.62 -14.48
C ASP A 678 -21.41 -44.91 -14.56
N CYS A 679 -20.86 -45.07 -15.76
CA CYS A 679 -19.42 -45.28 -15.98
C CYS A 679 -18.62 -44.01 -15.65
N ASN A 680 -19.14 -42.82 -16.00
CA ASN A 680 -18.53 -41.55 -15.60
C ASN A 680 -18.56 -41.34 -14.08
N GLU A 681 -19.68 -41.64 -13.43
CA GLU A 681 -19.81 -41.53 -11.97
C GLU A 681 -18.83 -42.48 -11.27
N TYR A 682 -18.74 -43.73 -11.71
CA TYR A 682 -17.78 -44.71 -11.23
C TYR A 682 -16.33 -44.21 -11.33
N CYS A 683 -15.93 -43.76 -12.52
CA CYS A 683 -14.55 -43.33 -12.78
C CYS A 683 -14.19 -42.04 -12.05
N ASN A 684 -15.12 -41.09 -11.94
CA ASN A 684 -14.91 -39.87 -11.17
C ASN A 684 -14.80 -40.17 -9.68
N TYR A 685 -15.61 -41.11 -9.16
CA TYR A 685 -15.46 -41.59 -7.80
C TYR A 685 -14.07 -42.20 -7.59
N GLN A 686 -13.63 -43.12 -8.45
CA GLN A 686 -12.28 -43.69 -8.37
C GLN A 686 -11.18 -42.62 -8.41
N LYS A 687 -11.30 -41.63 -9.29
CA LYS A 687 -10.37 -40.48 -9.37
C LYS A 687 -10.34 -39.65 -8.09
N SER A 688 -11.49 -39.48 -7.44
CA SER A 688 -11.57 -38.80 -6.14
C SER A 688 -10.90 -39.57 -5.01
N CYS A 689 -10.72 -40.89 -5.18
CA CYS A 689 -10.11 -41.79 -4.22
C CYS A 689 -8.62 -42.03 -4.46
N ASP A 690 -8.21 -42.11 -5.72
CA ASP A 690 -6.83 -42.20 -6.15
C ASP A 690 -6.64 -41.19 -7.30
N ARG A 691 -5.91 -40.11 -7.03
CA ARG A 691 -5.65 -39.09 -8.05
C ARG A 691 -4.73 -39.58 -9.16
N ALA A 692 -3.93 -40.62 -8.92
CA ALA A 692 -3.15 -41.27 -9.99
C ALA A 692 -4.03 -42.15 -10.89
N PHE A 693 -5.29 -42.40 -10.50
CA PHE A 693 -6.23 -43.16 -11.29
C PHE A 693 -6.55 -42.46 -12.61
N ASP A 694 -6.55 -43.24 -13.69
CA ASP A 694 -6.78 -42.75 -15.03
C ASP A 694 -8.26 -42.91 -15.41
N THR A 695 -8.96 -41.77 -15.48
CA THR A 695 -10.39 -41.75 -15.81
C THR A 695 -10.66 -42.24 -17.23
N TYR A 696 -9.76 -42.00 -18.17
CA TYR A 696 -9.90 -42.45 -19.55
C TYR A 696 -9.82 -43.98 -19.65
N LEU A 697 -8.78 -44.58 -19.04
CA LEU A 697 -8.64 -46.04 -19.02
C LEU A 697 -9.79 -46.71 -18.26
N CYS A 698 -10.28 -46.06 -17.21
CA CYS A 698 -11.47 -46.51 -16.50
C CYS A 698 -12.72 -46.48 -17.39
N GLN A 699 -12.98 -45.37 -18.09
CA GLN A 699 -14.10 -45.23 -19.01
C GLN A 699 -14.04 -46.27 -20.12
N LEU A 700 -12.85 -46.52 -20.66
CA LEU A 700 -12.62 -47.54 -21.66
C LEU A 700 -12.91 -48.95 -21.12
N ALA A 701 -12.56 -49.22 -19.86
CA ALA A 701 -12.81 -50.50 -19.20
C ALA A 701 -14.29 -50.70 -18.80
N CYS A 702 -15.02 -49.63 -18.46
CA CYS A 702 -16.45 -49.71 -18.16
C CYS A 702 -17.39 -49.45 -19.35
N THR A 703 -16.86 -49.30 -20.58
CA THR A 703 -17.68 -49.12 -21.78
C THR A 703 -17.60 -50.36 -22.71
N PRO A 704 -18.73 -51.01 -23.04
CA PRO A 704 -20.09 -50.74 -22.57
C PRO A 704 -20.29 -51.14 -21.10
N ASP A 705 -21.27 -50.52 -20.45
CA ASP A 705 -21.56 -50.72 -19.02
C ASP A 705 -21.64 -52.20 -18.65
N PRO A 706 -20.75 -52.68 -17.78
CA PRO A 706 -20.91 -54.02 -17.24
C PRO A 706 -22.18 -54.07 -16.37
N ALA A 707 -22.87 -55.21 -16.39
CA ALA A 707 -24.13 -55.40 -15.65
C ALA A 707 -24.03 -55.17 -14.13
N TYR A 708 -22.81 -55.13 -13.56
CA TYR A 708 -22.55 -54.89 -12.15
C TYR A 708 -22.24 -53.43 -11.80
N LEU A 709 -22.16 -52.52 -12.78
CA LEU A 709 -21.73 -51.14 -12.57
C LEU A 709 -22.64 -50.38 -11.60
N ASN A 710 -23.96 -50.57 -11.71
CA ASN A 710 -24.94 -49.96 -10.82
C ASN A 710 -24.79 -50.41 -9.35
N VAL A 711 -24.49 -51.70 -9.15
CA VAL A 711 -24.22 -52.25 -7.80
C VAL A 711 -22.95 -51.63 -7.22
N ARG A 712 -21.91 -51.46 -8.05
CA ARG A 712 -20.66 -50.82 -7.64
C ARG A 712 -20.85 -49.34 -7.34
N ASN A 713 -21.58 -48.60 -8.16
CA ASN A 713 -21.87 -47.19 -7.91
C ASN A 713 -22.67 -46.98 -6.63
N ALA A 714 -23.70 -47.80 -6.40
CA ALA A 714 -24.46 -47.75 -5.15
C ALA A 714 -23.59 -48.12 -3.92
N CYS A 715 -22.67 -49.08 -4.07
CA CYS A 715 -21.69 -49.41 -3.01
C CYS A 715 -20.73 -48.25 -2.76
N LEU A 716 -20.13 -47.69 -3.82
CA LEU A 716 -19.15 -46.59 -3.73
C LEU A 716 -19.79 -45.30 -3.20
N GLY A 717 -21.02 -44.97 -3.61
CA GLY A 717 -21.77 -43.84 -3.08
C GLY A 717 -22.07 -43.95 -1.59
N ALA A 718 -22.11 -45.18 -1.05
CA ALA A 718 -22.26 -45.44 0.38
C ALA A 718 -20.94 -45.77 1.09
N ALA A 719 -19.86 -46.04 0.35
CA ALA A 719 -18.55 -46.42 0.86
C ALA A 719 -17.56 -45.24 0.82
N ARG A 720 -16.41 -45.39 1.48
CA ARG A 720 -15.30 -44.43 1.42
C ARG A 720 -14.18 -44.96 0.50
N CYS A 721 -13.19 -44.12 0.24
CA CYS A 721 -12.13 -44.36 -0.74
C CYS A 721 -11.16 -45.51 -0.44
N ASP A 722 -11.33 -46.21 0.67
CA ASP A 722 -10.48 -47.30 1.14
C ASP A 722 -11.09 -48.72 0.91
N GLN A 723 -12.17 -48.85 0.15
CA GLN A 723 -12.94 -50.10 0.11
C GLN A 723 -12.77 -50.89 -1.20
N ALA A 724 -11.67 -51.65 -1.28
CA ALA A 724 -11.50 -52.74 -2.25
C ALA A 724 -12.73 -53.69 -2.37
N PRO A 725 -13.52 -53.98 -1.31
CA PRO A 725 -14.70 -54.83 -1.43
C PRO A 725 -15.77 -54.33 -2.43
N CYS A 726 -15.99 -53.01 -2.54
CA CYS A 726 -16.96 -52.48 -3.51
C CYS A 726 -16.49 -52.67 -4.95
N LEU A 727 -15.17 -52.70 -5.17
CA LEU A 727 -14.57 -52.89 -6.49
C LEU A 727 -14.63 -54.34 -6.98
N GLU A 728 -14.73 -55.29 -6.04
CA GLU A 728 -14.77 -56.73 -6.31
C GLU A 728 -16.20 -57.27 -6.49
N LEU A 729 -17.25 -56.46 -6.31
CA LEU A 729 -18.64 -56.91 -6.46
C LEU A 729 -18.91 -57.41 -7.89
N ASP A 730 -19.47 -58.61 -7.97
CA ASP A 730 -19.80 -59.31 -9.22
C ASP A 730 -21.22 -59.02 -9.74
N GLY A 731 -21.97 -58.18 -9.03
CA GLY A 731 -23.29 -57.66 -9.42
C GLY A 731 -24.46 -58.57 -9.08
N ALA A 732 -24.27 -59.65 -8.33
CA ALA A 732 -25.39 -60.49 -7.91
C ALA A 732 -26.29 -59.74 -6.91
N VAL A 733 -27.52 -59.41 -7.32
CA VAL A 733 -28.53 -58.81 -6.44
C VAL A 733 -28.84 -59.74 -5.27
N SER A 734 -28.78 -59.22 -4.04
CA SER A 734 -29.16 -59.96 -2.84
C SER A 734 -30.65 -60.31 -2.86
N ALA A 735 -31.00 -61.55 -2.52
CA ALA A 735 -32.39 -62.00 -2.42
C ALA A 735 -33.20 -61.19 -1.38
N ASP A 736 -32.54 -60.65 -0.35
CA ASP A 736 -33.19 -59.79 0.64
C ASP A 736 -33.53 -58.42 0.07
N CYS A 737 -32.66 -57.89 -0.81
CA CYS A 737 -32.90 -56.66 -1.54
C CYS A 737 -33.99 -56.79 -2.60
N GLU A 738 -34.03 -57.91 -3.33
CA GLU A 738 -35.08 -58.18 -4.32
C GLU A 738 -36.49 -58.10 -3.68
N ASN A 739 -36.65 -58.67 -2.49
CA ASN A 739 -37.92 -58.67 -1.77
C ASN A 739 -38.34 -57.26 -1.29
N ALA A 740 -37.41 -56.48 -0.74
CA ALA A 740 -37.68 -55.09 -0.35
C ALA A 740 -38.09 -54.25 -1.57
N CYS A 741 -37.40 -54.47 -2.70
CA CYS A 741 -37.60 -53.73 -3.93
C CYS A 741 -38.91 -54.01 -4.66
N LEU A 742 -39.48 -55.22 -4.54
CA LEU A 742 -40.83 -55.48 -5.04
C LEU A 742 -41.86 -54.54 -4.39
N THR A 743 -41.67 -54.18 -3.12
CA THR A 743 -42.56 -53.24 -2.42
C THR A 743 -42.33 -51.82 -2.92
N ALA A 744 -41.08 -51.38 -3.04
CA ALA A 744 -40.72 -50.04 -3.51
C ALA A 744 -41.18 -49.75 -4.96
N VAL A 745 -41.02 -50.72 -5.86
CA VAL A 745 -41.49 -50.61 -7.26
C VAL A 745 -43.01 -50.56 -7.32
N ALA A 746 -43.71 -51.34 -6.48
CA ALA A 746 -45.17 -51.26 -6.38
C ALA A 746 -45.65 -49.88 -5.89
N CYS A 747 -44.81 -49.15 -5.16
CA CYS A 747 -45.04 -47.77 -4.75
C CYS A 747 -44.68 -46.73 -5.83
N GLY A 748 -44.00 -47.14 -6.90
CA GLY A 748 -43.49 -46.23 -7.94
C GLY A 748 -42.18 -45.54 -7.59
N ALA A 749 -41.51 -45.95 -6.50
CA ALA A 749 -40.23 -45.37 -6.07
C ALA A 749 -39.08 -45.68 -7.02
N PHE A 750 -39.16 -46.81 -7.74
CA PHE A 750 -38.17 -47.25 -8.70
C PHE A 750 -38.85 -47.73 -9.99
N PRO A 751 -38.18 -47.61 -11.15
CA PRO A 751 -38.75 -48.02 -12.44
C PRO A 751 -38.95 -49.54 -12.55
N ASP A 752 -38.06 -50.35 -11.96
CA ASP A 752 -38.19 -51.80 -11.90
C ASP A 752 -37.42 -52.42 -10.71
N ALA A 753 -37.68 -53.71 -10.46
CA ALA A 753 -37.12 -54.42 -9.30
C ALA A 753 -35.62 -54.68 -9.43
N GLN A 754 -35.10 -54.69 -10.65
CA GLN A 754 -33.68 -54.91 -10.90
C GLN A 754 -32.89 -53.65 -10.51
N SER A 755 -33.30 -52.45 -10.97
CA SER A 755 -32.62 -51.19 -10.63
C SER A 755 -32.63 -50.92 -9.12
N CYS A 756 -33.76 -51.19 -8.46
CA CYS A 756 -33.86 -51.09 -7.01
C CYS A 756 -32.96 -52.15 -6.32
N GLY A 757 -32.98 -53.38 -6.80
CA GLY A 757 -32.19 -54.47 -6.24
C GLY A 757 -30.69 -54.20 -6.32
N GLU A 758 -30.23 -53.62 -7.43
CA GLU A 758 -28.85 -53.19 -7.63
C GLU A 758 -28.46 -52.09 -6.63
N THR A 759 -29.31 -51.08 -6.45
CA THR A 759 -29.12 -49.99 -5.47
C THR A 759 -29.03 -50.53 -4.04
N CYS A 760 -30.00 -51.35 -3.65
CA CYS A 760 -30.03 -51.96 -2.32
C CYS A 760 -28.83 -52.89 -2.08
N THR A 761 -28.42 -53.66 -3.09
CA THR A 761 -27.28 -54.58 -2.95
C THR A 761 -25.97 -53.80 -2.79
N GLY A 762 -25.80 -52.71 -3.53
CA GLY A 762 -24.66 -51.81 -3.35
C GLY A 762 -24.64 -51.21 -1.94
N LEU A 763 -25.79 -50.72 -1.46
CA LEU A 763 -25.91 -50.21 -0.09
C LEU A 763 -25.52 -51.29 0.92
N VAL A 764 -26.13 -52.48 0.89
CA VAL A 764 -25.82 -53.56 1.86
C VAL A 764 -24.36 -54.01 1.78
N ALA A 765 -23.77 -54.01 0.58
CA ALA A 765 -22.38 -54.37 0.39
C ALA A 765 -21.41 -53.26 0.82
N SER A 766 -21.90 -52.04 1.04
CA SER A 766 -21.07 -50.95 1.56
C SER A 766 -20.52 -51.33 2.94
N PRO A 767 -19.21 -51.22 3.16
CA PRO A 767 -18.58 -51.50 4.45
C PRO A 767 -19.03 -50.56 5.58
N ASN A 768 -19.64 -49.42 5.23
CA ASN A 768 -20.22 -48.48 6.18
C ASN A 768 -21.70 -48.75 6.48
N SER A 769 -22.31 -49.72 5.80
CA SER A 769 -23.69 -50.05 6.07
C SER A 769 -23.84 -50.70 7.43
N PRO A 770 -24.78 -50.23 8.26
CA PRO A 770 -25.00 -50.82 9.55
C PRO A 770 -25.52 -52.25 9.39
N ASP A 771 -25.14 -53.14 10.31
CA ASP A 771 -25.52 -54.56 10.29
C ASP A 771 -27.05 -54.76 10.21
N ASP A 772 -27.84 -53.77 10.63
CA ASP A 772 -29.30 -53.77 10.63
C ASP A 772 -29.95 -53.00 9.47
N LEU A 773 -29.19 -52.57 8.46
CA LEU A 773 -29.69 -51.74 7.35
C LEU A 773 -30.94 -52.36 6.68
N MET A 774 -30.92 -53.68 6.42
CA MET A 774 -32.06 -54.36 5.81
C MET A 774 -33.29 -54.38 6.72
N ASP A 775 -33.10 -54.49 8.03
CA ASP A 775 -34.22 -54.41 8.98
C ASP A 775 -34.84 -53.01 8.95
N ARG A 776 -34.01 -51.96 8.81
CA ARG A 776 -34.46 -50.57 8.69
C ARG A 776 -35.19 -50.29 7.39
N ILE A 777 -34.66 -50.74 6.24
CA ILE A 777 -35.32 -50.61 4.92
C ILE A 777 -36.71 -51.27 4.98
N ASN A 778 -36.77 -52.50 5.52
CA ASN A 778 -38.03 -53.24 5.61
C ASN A 778 -39.03 -52.58 6.58
N ALA A 779 -38.57 -52.04 7.71
CA ALA A 779 -39.40 -51.29 8.65
C ALA A 779 -39.97 -50.02 8.00
N CYS A 780 -39.13 -49.23 7.33
CA CYS A 780 -39.54 -48.02 6.61
C CYS A 780 -40.60 -48.33 5.54
N LEU A 781 -40.37 -49.34 4.69
CA LEU A 781 -41.31 -49.72 3.64
C LEU A 781 -42.66 -50.22 4.21
N ALA A 782 -42.66 -50.83 5.40
CA ALA A 782 -43.89 -51.22 6.07
C ALA A 782 -44.70 -50.01 6.55
N GLU A 783 -44.04 -48.91 6.94
CA GLU A 783 -44.68 -47.66 7.38
C GLU A 783 -45.24 -46.84 6.21
N VAL A 784 -44.48 -46.74 5.10
CA VAL A 784 -44.91 -46.02 3.90
C VAL A 784 -46.12 -46.68 3.22
N ARG A 785 -46.29 -47.99 3.42
CA ARG A 785 -47.41 -48.75 2.88
C ARG A 785 -48.68 -48.56 3.72
N THR A 786 -49.40 -47.47 3.46
CA THR A 786 -50.69 -47.22 4.12
C THR A 786 -51.87 -47.92 3.40
N PRO A 787 -53.01 -48.14 4.08
CA PRO A 787 -54.23 -48.62 3.43
C PRO A 787 -54.79 -47.71 2.32
N MET A 788 -54.34 -46.45 2.25
CA MET A 788 -54.81 -45.45 1.29
C MET A 788 -53.89 -45.31 0.06
N GLY A 789 -52.75 -46.00 0.03
CA GLY A 789 -51.77 -45.91 -1.04
C GLY A 789 -50.34 -45.98 -0.49
N CYS A 790 -49.38 -46.01 -1.40
CA CYS A 790 -47.97 -45.90 -1.08
C CYS A 790 -47.45 -44.59 -1.67
N ASP A 791 -46.63 -43.87 -0.90
CA ASP A 791 -45.96 -42.66 -1.35
C ASP A 791 -44.63 -43.06 -2.02
N ALA A 792 -44.45 -42.64 -3.28
CA ALA A 792 -43.27 -43.02 -4.06
C ALA A 792 -41.98 -42.39 -3.50
N ASP A 793 -42.05 -41.14 -3.05
CA ASP A 793 -40.87 -40.40 -2.56
C ASP A 793 -40.44 -40.94 -1.20
N ALA A 794 -41.40 -41.19 -0.30
CA ALA A 794 -41.10 -41.81 1.00
C ALA A 794 -40.56 -43.25 0.85
N ALA A 795 -41.07 -44.03 -0.12
CA ALA A 795 -40.55 -45.36 -0.38
C ALA A 795 -39.15 -45.34 -1.01
N ALA A 796 -38.80 -44.31 -1.78
CA ALA A 796 -37.44 -44.09 -2.28
C ALA A 796 -36.47 -43.69 -1.15
N GLN A 797 -36.94 -42.87 -0.21
CA GLN A 797 -36.17 -42.46 0.98
C GLN A 797 -35.77 -43.66 1.87
N CYS A 798 -36.57 -44.73 1.89
CA CYS A 798 -36.20 -45.95 2.61
C CYS A 798 -34.87 -46.57 2.14
N PHE A 799 -34.42 -46.27 0.91
CA PHE A 799 -33.16 -46.75 0.35
C PHE A 799 -32.08 -45.67 0.32
N GLN A 800 -32.35 -44.49 0.88
CA GLN A 800 -31.28 -43.52 1.12
C GLN A 800 -30.55 -43.92 2.42
N PRO A 801 -29.22 -43.75 2.50
CA PRO A 801 -28.56 -43.76 3.79
C PRO A 801 -29.27 -42.70 4.64
N ALA A 802 -29.75 -43.04 5.84
CA ALA A 802 -30.53 -42.12 6.64
C ALA A 802 -29.69 -40.89 7.03
N TYR A 803 -29.81 -39.83 6.24
CA TYR A 803 -29.27 -38.53 6.54
C TYR A 803 -30.41 -37.69 7.11
N CYS A 804 -30.37 -37.47 8.42
CA CYS A 804 -31.06 -36.40 9.15
C CYS A 804 -32.46 -36.05 8.64
N GLU A 805 -33.48 -36.84 8.95
CA GLU A 805 -34.85 -36.57 8.44
C GLU A 805 -35.41 -35.22 8.93
N ALA A 806 -34.86 -34.68 10.03
CA ALA A 806 -35.36 -33.48 10.68
C ALA A 806 -34.81 -32.15 10.13
N VAL A 807 -33.81 -32.14 9.23
CA VAL A 807 -33.19 -30.89 8.73
C VAL A 807 -33.08 -30.90 7.20
N PRO A 808 -33.84 -30.05 6.48
CA PRO A 808 -33.90 -30.06 5.01
C PRO A 808 -32.66 -29.46 4.33
N ASP A 809 -31.70 -28.93 5.09
CA ASP A 809 -30.51 -28.27 4.57
C ASP A 809 -29.26 -28.78 5.32
N VAL A 810 -28.59 -29.75 4.71
CA VAL A 810 -27.40 -30.42 5.24
C VAL A 810 -26.21 -30.07 4.37
N ILE A 811 -25.11 -29.62 4.99
CA ILE A 811 -23.86 -29.32 4.30
C ILE A 811 -22.85 -30.43 4.59
N PHE A 812 -22.09 -30.87 3.59
CA PHE A 812 -21.03 -31.84 3.77
C PHE A 812 -19.69 -31.11 3.94
N ALA A 813 -18.98 -31.39 5.03
CA ALA A 813 -17.65 -30.84 5.24
C ALA A 813 -16.62 -31.51 4.30
N PRO A 814 -15.64 -30.77 3.75
CA PRO A 814 -14.53 -31.36 3.02
C PRO A 814 -13.75 -32.35 3.91
N ARG A 815 -13.11 -33.33 3.28
CA ARG A 815 -12.21 -34.26 4.01
C ARG A 815 -11.04 -33.48 4.58
N GLY A 816 -10.74 -33.68 5.87
CA GLY A 816 -9.71 -32.92 6.58
C GLY A 816 -10.20 -31.62 7.23
N GLY A 817 -11.45 -31.22 6.99
CA GLY A 817 -12.02 -29.98 7.51
C GLY A 817 -11.96 -28.85 6.48
N GLY A 818 -12.04 -27.61 6.94
CA GLY A 818 -12.09 -26.40 6.11
C GLY A 818 -13.10 -25.38 6.64
N ARG A 819 -13.19 -24.25 5.93
CA ARG A 819 -14.14 -23.17 6.25
C ARG A 819 -15.39 -23.28 5.40
N ILE A 820 -16.55 -23.30 6.06
CA ILE A 820 -17.84 -23.56 5.42
C ILE A 820 -18.83 -22.46 5.83
N ASN A 821 -19.45 -21.80 4.85
CA ASN A 821 -20.51 -20.82 5.12
C ASN A 821 -21.82 -21.53 5.47
N TYR A 822 -22.57 -21.01 6.43
CA TYR A 822 -23.87 -21.54 6.84
C TYR A 822 -24.91 -20.42 7.01
N ASP A 823 -26.21 -20.77 6.88
CA ASP A 823 -27.33 -19.85 7.12
C ASP A 823 -28.47 -20.56 7.86
N THR A 824 -28.75 -20.08 9.08
CA THR A 824 -29.85 -20.60 9.91
C THR A 824 -31.17 -19.86 9.69
N THR A 825 -31.21 -18.84 8.83
CA THR A 825 -32.38 -17.99 8.60
C THR A 825 -33.48 -18.74 7.87
N GLY A 826 -34.64 -18.88 8.50
CA GLY A 826 -35.80 -19.55 7.91
C GLY A 826 -35.72 -21.08 7.91
N GLN A 827 -34.62 -21.66 8.41
CA GLN A 827 -34.49 -23.10 8.60
C GLN A 827 -35.41 -23.60 9.73
N PRO A 828 -35.93 -24.84 9.66
CA PRO A 828 -36.68 -25.42 10.76
C PRO A 828 -35.77 -25.70 11.96
N SER A 829 -36.37 -25.76 13.15
CA SER A 829 -35.71 -26.27 14.35
C SER A 829 -35.89 -27.78 14.39
N ALA A 830 -34.81 -28.54 14.22
CA ALA A 830 -34.81 -30.01 14.19
C ALA A 830 -34.79 -30.65 15.59
N GLY A 831 -34.87 -29.84 16.64
CA GLY A 831 -34.88 -30.29 18.02
C GLY A 831 -34.17 -29.29 18.93
N ARG A 832 -34.26 -29.51 20.24
CA ARG A 832 -33.52 -28.69 21.21
C ARG A 832 -32.14 -29.30 21.42
N LEU A 833 -31.09 -28.50 21.26
CA LEU A 833 -29.71 -28.91 21.54
C LEU A 833 -29.50 -29.01 23.06
N SER A 834 -28.55 -29.85 23.50
CA SER A 834 -28.31 -30.15 24.92
C SER A 834 -27.89 -28.92 25.73
N CYS A 835 -27.17 -27.98 25.12
CA CYS A 835 -26.81 -26.69 25.72
C CYS A 835 -27.81 -25.55 25.42
N GLY A 836 -28.87 -25.76 24.63
CA GLY A 836 -29.91 -24.76 24.42
C GLY A 836 -30.49 -24.71 23.02
N GLY A 837 -30.60 -23.49 22.47
CA GLY A 837 -31.13 -23.25 21.12
C GLY A 837 -32.65 -23.12 21.03
N GLY A 838 -33.18 -23.31 19.83
CA GLY A 838 -34.59 -23.15 19.48
C GLY A 838 -34.84 -22.22 18.29
N GLY A 839 -33.78 -21.87 17.54
CA GLY A 839 -33.85 -21.15 16.29
C GLY A 839 -33.91 -22.12 15.10
N GLY A 840 -33.73 -21.59 13.90
CA GLY A 840 -33.45 -22.42 12.73
C GLY A 840 -32.07 -23.08 12.86
N GLN A 841 -31.95 -24.29 12.33
CA GLN A 841 -30.73 -25.09 12.45
C GLN A 841 -30.12 -25.39 11.08
N GLN A 842 -28.80 -25.32 11.00
CA GLN A 842 -28.02 -25.90 9.92
C GLN A 842 -27.29 -27.12 10.47
N VAL A 843 -27.21 -28.20 9.69
CA VAL A 843 -26.39 -29.37 10.03
C VAL A 843 -25.24 -29.51 9.06
N VAL A 844 -24.04 -29.71 9.61
CA VAL A 844 -22.84 -30.05 8.86
C VAL A 844 -22.47 -31.50 9.13
N VAL A 845 -22.41 -32.32 8.07
CA VAL A 845 -21.98 -33.72 8.13
C VAL A 845 -20.47 -33.77 8.03
N ILE A 846 -19.85 -34.37 9.04
CA ILE A 846 -18.40 -34.49 9.18
C ILE A 846 -18.02 -35.96 9.08
N THR A 847 -17.02 -36.23 8.27
CA THR A 847 -16.51 -37.56 8.01
C THR A 847 -15.11 -37.69 8.62
N ILE A 848 -14.95 -38.61 9.58
CA ILE A 848 -13.66 -38.90 10.23
C ILE A 848 -13.18 -40.27 9.74
N ASP A 849 -12.11 -40.32 8.95
CA ASP A 849 -11.62 -41.55 8.28
C ASP A 849 -10.84 -42.48 9.20
N ARG A 850 -10.11 -41.91 10.13
CA ARG A 850 -9.37 -42.61 11.18
C ARG A 850 -9.42 -41.78 12.45
N GLN A 851 -9.06 -42.37 13.57
CA GLN A 851 -9.03 -41.65 14.85
C GLN A 851 -8.26 -40.31 14.67
N SER A 852 -8.91 -39.19 14.99
CA SER A 852 -8.42 -37.85 14.67
C SER A 852 -8.68 -36.87 15.80
N ASN A 853 -7.78 -35.90 15.96
CA ASN A 853 -8.03 -34.69 16.71
C ASN A 853 -8.89 -33.75 15.85
N ALA A 854 -10.01 -33.27 16.38
CA ALA A 854 -10.90 -32.35 15.70
C ALA A 854 -11.16 -31.07 16.51
N SER A 855 -11.36 -29.95 15.83
CA SER A 855 -11.94 -28.75 16.42
C SER A 855 -12.91 -28.06 15.45
N PHE A 856 -13.91 -27.37 16.01
CA PHE A 856 -14.99 -26.72 15.28
C PHE A 856 -15.21 -25.34 15.85
N SER A 857 -15.02 -24.27 15.07
CA SER A 857 -15.09 -22.89 15.55
C SER A 857 -15.95 -22.03 14.64
N VAL A 858 -16.93 -21.33 15.19
CA VAL A 858 -17.71 -20.35 14.41
C VAL A 858 -16.95 -19.03 14.30
N VAL A 859 -16.72 -18.57 13.08
CA VAL A 859 -16.05 -17.32 12.73
C VAL A 859 -17.01 -16.36 12.03
N ASN A 860 -16.89 -15.07 12.35
CA ASN A 860 -17.70 -13.98 11.84
C ASN A 860 -19.23 -14.20 11.91
N PRO A 861 -19.80 -14.69 13.03
CA PRO A 861 -21.25 -14.90 13.10
C PRO A 861 -22.00 -13.56 13.13
N SER A 862 -23.10 -13.48 12.37
CA SER A 862 -24.01 -12.32 12.41
C SER A 862 -24.96 -12.34 13.62
N TYR A 863 -24.85 -13.35 14.48
CA TYR A 863 -25.73 -13.61 15.62
C TYR A 863 -24.95 -14.33 16.73
N ASP A 864 -25.67 -14.87 17.72
CA ASP A 864 -25.11 -15.61 18.86
C ASP A 864 -25.27 -17.13 18.60
N PRO A 865 -24.34 -17.77 17.89
CA PRO A 865 -24.38 -19.19 17.52
C PRO A 865 -24.21 -20.10 18.73
N LEU A 866 -24.84 -21.27 18.64
CA LEU A 866 -24.64 -22.41 19.52
C LEU A 866 -24.35 -23.63 18.64
N ILE A 867 -23.33 -24.42 18.99
CA ILE A 867 -22.99 -25.63 18.21
C ILE A 867 -23.02 -26.89 19.07
N GLU A 868 -23.47 -27.99 18.48
CA GLU A 868 -23.51 -29.32 19.11
C GLU A 868 -23.00 -30.39 18.14
N LEU A 869 -22.03 -31.19 18.57
CA LEU A 869 -21.55 -32.33 17.82
C LEU A 869 -22.26 -33.60 18.29
N ARG A 870 -22.81 -34.40 17.37
CA ARG A 870 -23.48 -35.68 17.63
C ARG A 870 -22.87 -36.83 16.88
N GLY A 871 -22.97 -38.03 17.44
CA GLY A 871 -22.61 -39.29 16.77
C GLY A 871 -23.72 -39.83 15.86
N GLU A 872 -24.97 -39.48 16.12
CA GLU A 872 -26.12 -39.83 15.29
C GLU A 872 -26.97 -38.58 15.05
N CYS A 873 -27.59 -38.46 13.87
CA CYS A 873 -28.26 -37.21 13.52
C CYS A 873 -29.51 -36.98 14.37
N ASP A 874 -30.47 -37.90 14.28
CA ASP A 874 -31.79 -37.72 14.89
C ASP A 874 -31.87 -38.17 16.37
N ASP A 875 -30.76 -38.67 16.95
CA ASP A 875 -30.68 -39.00 18.37
C ASP A 875 -29.95 -37.91 19.17
N ALA A 876 -30.73 -37.07 19.85
CA ALA A 876 -30.19 -36.06 20.76
C ALA A 876 -29.40 -36.67 21.95
N ALA A 877 -29.59 -37.95 22.28
CA ALA A 877 -28.79 -38.63 23.30
C ALA A 877 -27.37 -38.98 22.82
N SER A 878 -27.11 -38.94 21.52
CA SER A 878 -25.79 -39.14 20.91
C SER A 878 -24.91 -37.88 20.92
N ALA A 879 -25.34 -36.81 21.59
CA ALA A 879 -24.56 -35.58 21.74
C ALA A 879 -23.22 -35.88 22.44
N ILE A 880 -22.14 -35.48 21.79
CA ILE A 880 -20.75 -35.69 22.23
C ILE A 880 -20.27 -34.48 23.01
N GLU A 881 -20.43 -33.28 22.43
CA GLU A 881 -20.01 -32.01 23.01
C GLU A 881 -20.95 -30.90 22.53
N CYS A 882 -21.23 -29.93 23.38
CA CYS A 882 -22.08 -28.78 23.05
C CYS A 882 -21.47 -27.50 23.64
N ASN A 883 -21.41 -26.46 22.83
CA ASN A 883 -20.92 -25.16 23.28
C ASN A 883 -21.78 -24.00 22.76
N ASP A 884 -22.11 -23.10 23.69
CA ASP A 884 -22.82 -21.85 23.48
C ASP A 884 -21.95 -20.61 23.75
N ASP A 885 -20.73 -20.75 24.27
CA ASP A 885 -19.88 -19.64 24.67
C ASP A 885 -18.39 -20.01 24.88
N SER A 886 -17.47 -19.50 24.04
CA SER A 886 -16.03 -19.74 24.22
C SER A 886 -15.17 -18.52 24.60
N ASN A 887 -15.69 -17.29 24.44
CA ASN A 887 -15.20 -15.98 24.96
C ASN A 887 -15.74 -14.87 24.02
N GLY A 888 -17.05 -14.61 24.06
CA GLY A 888 -17.73 -13.71 23.12
C GLY A 888 -18.87 -14.43 22.38
N ILE A 889 -19.34 -13.87 21.26
CA ILE A 889 -20.43 -14.46 20.45
C ILE A 889 -20.00 -15.68 19.62
N ALA A 890 -18.74 -16.11 19.65
CA ALA A 890 -18.27 -17.24 18.86
C ALA A 890 -18.28 -18.56 19.66
N SER A 891 -19.00 -19.56 19.15
CA SER A 891 -19.07 -20.91 19.72
C SER A 891 -17.98 -21.83 19.16
N ARG A 892 -17.40 -22.69 20.01
CA ARG A 892 -16.29 -23.60 19.66
C ARG A 892 -16.37 -24.96 20.35
N ILE A 893 -16.04 -26.05 19.66
CA ILE A 893 -15.86 -27.41 20.22
C ILE A 893 -14.42 -27.88 19.96
N PRO A 894 -13.70 -28.43 20.95
CA PRO A 894 -14.03 -28.43 22.38
C PRO A 894 -13.94 -27.03 23.00
N ARG A 895 -14.44 -26.86 24.23
CA ARG A 895 -14.27 -25.59 24.98
C ARG A 895 -12.78 -25.32 25.24
N GLY A 896 -12.28 -24.17 24.81
CA GLY A 896 -10.87 -23.76 24.97
C GLY A 896 -10.05 -23.91 23.69
N ASP A 897 -8.73 -23.96 23.82
CA ASP A 897 -7.76 -24.07 22.71
C ASP A 897 -7.49 -25.50 22.23
N GLY A 898 -8.07 -26.51 22.89
CA GLY A 898 -7.83 -27.93 22.61
C GLY A 898 -8.54 -28.50 21.37
N THR A 899 -8.38 -29.82 21.22
CA THR A 899 -9.03 -30.68 20.21
C THR A 899 -9.78 -31.83 20.89
N ILE A 900 -10.87 -32.31 20.27
CA ILE A 900 -11.57 -33.52 20.70
C ILE A 900 -11.08 -34.71 19.87
N VAL A 901 -10.87 -35.88 20.50
CA VAL A 901 -10.53 -37.10 19.77
C VAL A 901 -11.82 -37.76 19.29
N LEU A 902 -11.96 -37.88 17.97
CA LEU A 902 -13.06 -38.59 17.32
C LEU A 902 -12.55 -39.90 16.72
N GLU A 903 -13.35 -40.96 16.85
CA GLU A 903 -13.09 -42.24 16.20
C GLU A 903 -13.46 -42.17 14.71
N ALA A 904 -13.07 -43.18 13.94
CA ALA A 904 -13.55 -43.29 12.56
C ALA A 904 -15.09 -43.40 12.55
N GLY A 905 -15.76 -42.51 11.81
CA GLY A 905 -17.22 -42.42 11.83
C GLY A 905 -17.76 -41.20 11.09
N ILE A 906 -19.10 -41.07 11.12
CA ILE A 906 -19.83 -39.90 10.65
C ILE A 906 -20.32 -39.16 11.89
N TYR A 907 -20.15 -37.84 11.90
CA TYR A 907 -20.59 -36.97 12.96
C TYR A 907 -21.45 -35.84 12.37
N TYR A 908 -22.34 -35.31 13.20
CA TYR A 908 -23.28 -34.27 12.81
C TYR A 908 -23.07 -33.05 13.69
N LEU A 909 -22.59 -31.96 13.10
CA LEU A 909 -22.44 -30.68 13.79
C LEU A 909 -23.66 -29.81 13.52
N TYR A 910 -24.47 -29.64 14.56
CA TYR A 910 -25.60 -28.74 14.56
C TYR A 910 -25.13 -27.32 14.85
N ILE A 911 -25.60 -26.36 14.07
CA ILE A 911 -25.40 -24.93 14.26
C ILE A 911 -26.78 -24.29 14.42
N ASP A 912 -27.05 -23.71 15.60
CA ASP A 912 -28.29 -23.05 15.99
C ASP A 912 -27.96 -21.64 16.52
N GLY A 913 -28.96 -20.87 16.94
CA GLY A 913 -28.78 -19.63 17.68
C GLY A 913 -29.35 -19.67 19.10
N PHE A 914 -28.57 -19.10 20.01
CA PHE A 914 -28.96 -18.95 21.40
C PHE A 914 -30.24 -18.11 21.50
N LEU A 915 -31.18 -18.55 22.36
CA LEU A 915 -32.51 -17.95 22.54
C LEU A 915 -33.35 -17.83 21.26
N GLY A 916 -33.13 -18.71 20.28
CA GLY A 916 -33.91 -18.74 19.04
C GLY A 916 -33.52 -17.69 18.02
N ARG A 917 -32.31 -17.15 18.12
CA ARG A 917 -31.74 -16.28 17.08
C ARG A 917 -31.37 -17.10 15.84
N THR A 918 -31.28 -16.42 14.71
CA THR A 918 -30.85 -16.99 13.43
C THR A 918 -29.98 -15.97 12.70
N GLY A 919 -29.19 -16.42 11.75
CA GLY A 919 -28.35 -15.60 10.89
C GLY A 919 -27.33 -16.43 10.14
N THR A 920 -26.30 -15.76 9.64
CA THR A 920 -25.23 -16.34 8.83
C THR A 920 -23.90 -16.34 9.58
N GLY A 921 -22.96 -17.15 9.10
CA GLY A 921 -21.59 -17.19 9.60
C GLY A 921 -20.76 -18.20 8.82
N THR A 922 -19.53 -18.41 9.28
CA THR A 922 -18.63 -19.43 8.75
C THR A 922 -18.24 -20.39 9.87
N ILE A 923 -18.27 -21.70 9.65
CA ILE A 923 -17.70 -22.70 10.55
C ILE A 923 -16.32 -23.10 10.03
N ASP A 924 -15.31 -23.00 10.89
CA ASP A 924 -13.94 -23.46 10.65
C ASP A 924 -13.76 -24.83 11.33
N ILE A 925 -13.49 -25.86 10.51
CA ILE A 925 -13.36 -27.25 10.94
C ILE A 925 -11.90 -27.66 10.75
N GLN A 926 -11.24 -28.12 11.81
CA GLN A 926 -9.87 -28.63 11.72
C GLN A 926 -9.86 -30.11 12.10
N ILE A 927 -9.37 -30.98 11.22
CA ILE A 927 -9.26 -32.42 11.47
C ILE A 927 -7.82 -32.85 11.24
N GLN A 928 -7.16 -33.31 12.29
CA GLN A 928 -5.80 -33.83 12.25
C GLN A 928 -5.79 -35.30 12.62
N PRO A 929 -5.46 -36.21 11.68
CA PRO A 929 -5.38 -37.62 11.99
C PRO A 929 -4.32 -37.94 13.05
N LEU A 930 -4.65 -38.86 13.95
CA LEU A 930 -3.68 -39.44 14.87
C LEU A 930 -2.89 -40.54 14.15
N ASN A 931 -1.57 -40.55 14.37
CA ASN A 931 -0.64 -41.53 13.79
C ASN A 931 -0.61 -42.84 14.55
#